data_AF-A0A5F1ZPJ2-F1
#
_entry.id   AF-A0A5F1ZPJ2-F1
#
_cell.length_a   1.000
_cell.length_b   1.000
_cell.length_c   1.000
_cell.angle_alpha   90.00
_cell.angle_beta   90.00
_cell.angle_gamma   90.00
#
_symmetry.space_group_name_H-M   'P 1'
#
loop_
_entity.id
_entity.type
_entity.pdbx_description
1 polymer ?
#
loop_
_entity_poly.entity_id
_entity_poly.type
_entity_poly.pdbx_seq_one_letter_code
_entity_poly.pdbx_strand_id
1 'polypeptide(L)'
;MKKIPKNLRIIAFYALCFLVLLTIARLALLFIYFSKIGDSSSWEIVKSFLIGIRFDLCVTSIAIGLSWILSSVHYANRWKPYRYIWGILPIPLFLWMIGHLIGDTIYFGEADKHLGYEGFVFLGKDLLILIEAGIKNDTLKVVLGLVGIAIGLPGLIYIFIKYNGYEYSSDNKMKELIQIPIAILLILFLFRGGLQSRPLRSTDAIHSENGFLNNLPLNGVFTSMMDLKSRSIIPELQMQREEAVRIVRQEIDYPEAKFIDPNYPILRETNETKKGKPPNIVLILLESWTGKFLKPNGEGMVGGRELAPNFNELARQGRYFSHFFATGGRTVNALMSVLTGVPDRPGITVVRTHQALGNFSGLGSVLKGVGYSTYFVHGGDVGFDNMSFLFPHWGFDTIVGKDEMAKENRYRSGAWGFYDGDVLEELDRTLKKAHTPFAAVSLTLTTHYPYQVPETQKELYPSSLKDSDYFNTYRYADEALGKFMRKAKSSPYFEDTIFIFVGDHTHHRDLNPYEDRNIPLLIYSPKYIRPGVDARISSQLDILPTILGLVGKKVKFSAFGKDLFSTKQEPTTAYFAFSSVIGWIESENALYRSTESELREALPLPWAKSKDKCISIPKICEEYEKKAKAFLNLSYDLLNTNRIFPEN
;
A
#
# COMPACT_ATOMS: atom_id res chain seq x y z
N MET A 1 9.15 20.77 -46.90
CA MET A 1 8.93 20.51 -45.46
C MET A 1 8.49 21.80 -44.78
N LYS A 2 7.24 21.91 -44.29
CA LYS A 2 6.79 23.12 -43.58
C LYS A 2 7.65 23.33 -42.33
N LYS A 3 8.29 24.49 -42.18
CA LYS A 3 9.13 24.82 -41.00
C LYS A 3 8.30 24.66 -39.72
N ILE A 4 8.79 23.87 -38.77
CA ILE A 4 8.22 23.70 -37.42
C ILE A 4 8.03 25.09 -36.78
N PRO A 5 6.85 25.41 -36.20
CA PRO A 5 6.57 26.68 -35.55
C PRO A 5 7.61 27.07 -34.49
N LYS A 6 7.97 28.35 -34.39
CA LYS A 6 9.03 28.81 -33.48
C LYS A 6 8.68 28.52 -32.01
N ASN A 7 7.42 28.67 -31.60
CA ASN A 7 6.97 28.35 -30.25
C ASN A 7 7.21 26.87 -29.93
N LEU A 8 6.86 25.97 -30.85
CA LEU A 8 7.04 24.53 -30.67
C LEU A 8 8.52 24.13 -30.56
N ARG A 9 9.44 24.83 -31.26
CA ARG A 9 10.88 24.62 -31.10
C ARG A 9 11.38 24.99 -29.70
N ILE A 10 10.87 26.08 -29.13
CA ILE A 10 11.20 26.50 -27.77
C ILE A 10 10.68 25.47 -26.76
N ILE A 11 9.43 25.03 -26.91
CA ILE A 11 8.85 23.97 -26.06
C ILE A 11 9.63 22.66 -26.19
N ALA A 12 10.00 22.24 -27.40
CA ALA A 12 10.80 21.04 -27.63
C ALA A 12 12.22 21.16 -27.03
N PHE A 13 12.82 22.34 -27.08
CA PHE A 13 14.10 22.60 -26.41
C PHE A 13 13.97 22.44 -24.89
N TYR A 14 12.94 23.03 -24.27
CA TYR A 14 12.69 22.80 -22.85
C TYR A 14 12.44 21.32 -22.54
N ALA A 15 11.60 20.64 -23.31
CA ALA A 15 11.37 19.21 -23.15
C ALA A 15 12.68 18.41 -23.14
N LEU A 16 13.57 18.69 -24.10
CA LEU A 16 14.87 18.04 -24.18
C LEU A 16 15.74 18.34 -22.96
N CYS A 17 15.81 19.61 -22.50
CA CYS A 17 16.56 19.97 -21.31
C CYS A 17 16.08 19.21 -20.06
N PHE A 18 14.76 19.14 -19.83
CA PHE A 18 14.18 18.41 -18.69
C PHE A 18 14.49 16.90 -18.78
N LEU A 19 14.34 16.29 -19.95
CA LEU A 19 14.66 14.86 -20.15
C LEU A 19 16.15 14.56 -19.96
N VAL A 20 17.03 15.43 -20.45
CA VAL A 20 18.48 15.31 -20.24
C VAL A 20 18.81 15.41 -18.75
N LEU A 21 18.23 16.36 -18.03
CA LEU A 21 18.42 16.51 -16.59
C LEU A 21 17.99 15.25 -15.82
N LEU A 22 16.79 14.73 -16.11
CA LEU A 22 16.28 13.51 -15.47
C LEU A 22 17.15 12.29 -15.78
N THR A 23 17.63 12.18 -17.02
CA THR A 23 18.56 11.10 -17.42
C THR A 23 19.90 11.21 -16.70
N ILE A 24 20.46 12.43 -16.58
CA ILE A 24 21.70 12.68 -15.83
C ILE A 24 21.51 12.33 -14.35
N ALA A 25 20.38 12.72 -13.75
CA ALA A 25 20.08 12.37 -12.36
C ALA A 25 20.00 10.85 -12.15
N ARG A 26 19.35 10.11 -13.06
CA ARG A 26 19.32 8.65 -13.02
C ARG A 26 20.71 8.02 -13.16
N LEU A 27 21.54 8.54 -14.07
CA LEU A 27 22.93 8.09 -14.22
C LEU A 27 23.77 8.38 -12.98
N ALA A 28 23.58 9.55 -12.35
CA ALA A 28 24.26 9.92 -11.12
C ALA A 28 23.85 8.98 -9.98
N LEU A 29 22.56 8.68 -9.83
CA LEU A 29 22.05 7.74 -8.83
C LEU A 29 22.66 6.34 -9.02
N LEU A 30 22.64 5.83 -10.26
CA LEU A 30 23.28 4.55 -10.61
C LEU A 30 24.77 4.54 -10.25
N PHE A 31 25.49 5.61 -10.57
CA PHE A 31 26.94 5.67 -10.36
C PHE A 31 27.30 5.77 -8.87
N ILE A 32 26.59 6.62 -8.12
CA ILE A 32 26.83 6.83 -6.68
C ILE A 32 26.50 5.57 -5.88
N TYR A 33 25.40 4.90 -6.22
CA TYR A 33 24.92 3.70 -5.53
C TYR A 33 25.15 2.42 -6.32
N PHE A 34 26.20 2.39 -7.15
CA PHE A 34 26.50 1.25 -8.03
C PHE A 34 26.66 -0.07 -7.26
N SER A 35 27.18 0.00 -6.03
CA SER A 35 27.31 -1.17 -5.14
C SER A 35 25.98 -1.84 -4.80
N LYS A 36 24.85 -1.11 -4.86
CA LYS A 36 23.51 -1.63 -4.54
C LYS A 36 22.91 -2.50 -5.66
N ILE A 37 23.56 -2.58 -6.82
CA ILE A 37 23.13 -3.46 -7.92
C ILE A 37 23.31 -4.94 -7.53
N GLY A 38 24.28 -5.27 -6.67
CA GLY A 38 24.57 -6.65 -6.30
C GLY A 38 24.85 -7.54 -7.52
N ASP A 39 24.26 -8.73 -7.54
CA ASP A 39 24.41 -9.72 -8.62
C ASP A 39 23.40 -9.56 -9.77
N SER A 40 22.71 -8.41 -9.83
CA SER A 40 21.67 -8.16 -10.84
C SER A 40 22.25 -8.12 -12.26
N SER A 41 21.48 -8.58 -13.24
CA SER A 41 21.92 -8.65 -14.63
C SER A 41 22.03 -7.27 -15.29
N SER A 42 22.95 -7.11 -16.25
CA SER A 42 23.05 -5.86 -17.04
C SER A 42 21.76 -5.54 -17.80
N TRP A 43 20.96 -6.56 -18.13
CA TRP A 43 19.66 -6.37 -18.75
C TRP A 43 18.66 -5.70 -17.81
N GLU A 44 18.64 -6.06 -16.53
CA GLU A 44 17.77 -5.39 -15.55
C GLU A 44 18.12 -3.91 -15.42
N ILE A 45 19.42 -3.57 -15.41
CA ILE A 45 19.85 -2.16 -15.42
C ILE A 45 19.32 -1.44 -16.65
N VAL A 46 19.53 -1.98 -17.87
CA VAL A 46 19.02 -1.38 -19.12
C VAL A 46 17.50 -1.24 -19.08
N LYS A 47 16.80 -2.28 -18.60
CA LYS A 47 15.35 -2.27 -18.41
C LYS A 47 14.91 -1.17 -17.44
N SER A 48 15.69 -0.88 -16.39
CA SER A 48 15.41 0.25 -15.49
C SER A 48 15.39 1.59 -16.22
N PHE A 49 16.34 1.83 -17.14
CA PHE A 49 16.38 3.06 -17.95
C PHE A 49 15.21 3.14 -18.93
N LEU A 50 14.87 2.02 -19.58
CA LEU A 50 13.74 1.96 -20.52
C LEU A 50 12.41 2.25 -19.83
N ILE A 51 12.20 1.69 -18.64
CA ILE A 51 11.02 1.99 -17.82
C ILE A 51 11.07 3.46 -17.35
N GLY A 52 12.26 3.95 -16.98
CA GLY A 52 12.46 5.31 -16.49
C GLY A 52 12.06 6.41 -17.47
N ILE A 53 12.22 6.18 -18.78
CA ILE A 53 11.75 7.11 -19.82
C ILE A 53 10.26 7.46 -19.63
N ARG A 54 9.44 6.50 -19.20
CA ARG A 54 8.00 6.71 -19.00
C ARG A 54 7.72 7.70 -17.85
N PHE A 55 8.47 7.58 -16.75
CA PHE A 55 8.40 8.50 -15.63
C PHE A 55 8.94 9.88 -15.99
N ASP A 56 10.02 9.94 -16.76
CA ASP A 56 10.64 11.20 -17.17
C ASP A 56 9.73 11.99 -18.12
N LEU A 57 9.08 11.30 -19.06
CA LEU A 57 8.10 11.90 -19.95
C LEU A 57 6.88 12.41 -19.20
N CYS A 58 6.42 11.68 -18.18
CA CYS A 58 5.32 12.13 -17.31
C CYS A 58 5.70 13.43 -16.59
N VAL A 59 6.83 13.46 -15.88
CA VAL A 59 7.32 14.65 -15.16
C VAL A 59 7.54 15.82 -16.12
N THR A 60 8.19 15.58 -17.25
CA THR A 60 8.43 16.61 -18.28
C THR A 60 7.12 17.17 -18.80
N SER A 61 6.12 16.33 -19.09
CA SER A 61 4.81 16.78 -19.59
C SER A 61 4.08 17.68 -18.60
N ILE A 62 4.23 17.43 -17.30
CA ILE A 62 3.62 18.26 -16.26
C ILE A 62 4.38 19.59 -16.13
N ALA A 63 5.73 19.54 -16.15
CA ALA A 63 6.57 20.73 -16.01
C ALA A 63 6.40 21.73 -17.17
N ILE A 64 6.26 21.25 -18.41
CA ILE A 64 6.21 22.11 -19.60
C ILE A 64 4.82 22.22 -20.25
N GLY A 65 3.88 21.35 -19.87
CA GLY A 65 2.60 21.21 -20.56
C GLY A 65 1.78 22.50 -20.56
N LEU A 66 1.73 23.20 -19.42
CA LEU A 66 1.06 24.50 -19.32
C LEU A 66 1.70 25.54 -20.24
N SER A 67 3.03 25.61 -20.28
CA SER A 67 3.78 26.50 -21.18
C SER A 67 3.51 26.18 -22.65
N TRP A 68 3.35 24.90 -23.01
CA TRP A 68 3.00 24.51 -24.37
C TRP A 68 1.60 24.99 -24.77
N ILE A 69 0.60 24.76 -23.92
CA ILE A 69 -0.78 25.22 -24.15
C ILE A 69 -0.81 26.75 -24.29
N LEU A 70 -0.18 27.48 -23.35
CA LEU A 70 -0.13 28.94 -23.40
C LEU A 70 0.61 29.44 -24.65
N SER A 71 1.72 28.82 -25.04
CA SER A 71 2.44 29.19 -26.27
C SER A 71 1.59 29.03 -27.54
N SER A 72 0.53 28.23 -27.48
CA SER A 72 -0.37 27.90 -28.59
C SER A 72 -1.60 28.83 -28.67
N VAL A 73 -1.82 29.71 -27.68
CA VAL A 73 -2.91 30.70 -27.67
C VAL A 73 -2.54 31.88 -28.57
N HIS A 74 -2.77 31.72 -29.86
CA HIS A 74 -2.32 32.64 -30.92
C HIS A 74 -2.59 34.12 -30.63
N TYR A 75 -3.83 34.47 -30.27
CA TYR A 75 -4.18 35.88 -30.07
C TYR A 75 -3.54 36.51 -28.84
N ALA A 76 -3.16 35.71 -27.85
CA ALA A 76 -2.47 36.22 -26.66
C ALA A 76 -0.98 36.49 -26.95
N ASN A 77 -0.38 35.77 -27.90
CA ASN A 77 1.00 35.96 -28.33
C ASN A 77 1.29 37.34 -28.95
N ARG A 78 0.27 38.14 -29.30
CA ARG A 78 0.46 39.54 -29.70
C ARG A 78 1.07 40.40 -28.58
N TRP A 79 0.84 40.03 -27.33
CA TRP A 79 1.30 40.76 -26.16
C TRP A 79 2.69 40.28 -25.75
N LYS A 80 3.69 41.17 -25.79
CA LYS A 80 5.05 40.80 -25.36
C LYS A 80 5.12 40.18 -23.96
N PRO A 81 4.44 40.72 -22.93
CA PRO A 81 4.45 40.13 -21.58
C PRO A 81 3.87 38.71 -21.55
N TYR A 82 2.83 38.42 -22.32
CA TYR A 82 2.24 37.07 -22.40
C TYR A 82 3.26 36.01 -22.85
N ARG A 83 4.10 36.38 -23.82
CA ARG A 83 5.17 35.51 -24.33
C ARG A 83 6.25 35.22 -23.30
N TYR A 84 6.51 36.19 -22.43
CA TYR A 84 7.43 35.99 -21.32
C TYR A 84 6.84 35.07 -20.26
N ILE A 85 5.53 35.07 -20.03
CA ILE A 85 4.89 34.15 -19.07
C ILE A 85 5.15 32.70 -19.46
N TRP A 86 4.72 32.27 -20.66
CA TRP A 86 4.91 30.87 -21.07
C TRP A 86 6.37 30.51 -21.37
N GLY A 87 7.17 31.50 -21.77
CA GLY A 87 8.59 31.31 -22.08
C GLY A 87 9.49 31.21 -20.85
N ILE A 88 9.23 32.01 -19.81
CA ILE A 88 10.05 32.05 -18.60
C ILE A 88 9.62 30.98 -17.61
N LEU A 89 8.32 30.62 -17.54
CA LEU A 89 7.78 29.67 -16.55
C LEU A 89 8.60 28.36 -16.41
N PRO A 90 9.12 27.72 -17.47
CA PRO A 90 9.93 26.51 -17.34
C PRO A 90 11.30 26.72 -16.66
N ILE A 91 11.87 27.93 -16.69
CA ILE A 91 13.21 28.22 -16.17
C ILE A 91 13.30 28.02 -14.64
N PRO A 92 12.47 28.66 -13.79
CA PRO A 92 12.51 28.41 -12.35
C PRO A 92 12.13 26.97 -12.00
N LEU A 93 11.23 26.33 -12.74
CA LEU A 93 10.89 24.91 -12.56
C LEU A 93 12.10 24.00 -12.83
N PHE A 94 12.89 24.31 -13.86
CA PHE A 94 14.10 23.57 -14.19
C PHE A 94 15.15 23.68 -13.08
N LEU A 95 15.40 24.90 -12.58
CA LEU A 95 16.35 25.12 -11.49
C LEU A 95 15.90 24.46 -10.19
N TRP A 96 14.60 24.53 -9.87
CA TRP A 96 14.02 23.81 -8.75
C TRP A 96 14.24 22.30 -8.87
N MET A 97 13.96 21.74 -10.05
CA MET A 97 14.14 20.31 -10.31
C MET A 97 15.59 19.85 -10.14
N ILE A 98 16.59 20.67 -10.51
CA ILE A 98 18.00 20.37 -10.22
C ILE A 98 18.23 20.21 -8.71
N GLY A 99 17.80 21.21 -7.92
CA GLY A 99 17.96 21.18 -6.46
C GLY A 99 17.24 19.98 -5.83
N HIS A 100 16.02 19.71 -6.28
CA HIS A 100 15.21 18.59 -5.81
C HIS A 100 15.86 17.24 -6.10
N LEU A 101 16.39 17.03 -7.31
CA LEU A 101 17.06 15.77 -7.70
C LEU A 101 18.41 15.57 -6.98
N ILE A 102 19.12 16.65 -6.65
CA ILE A 102 20.33 16.58 -5.81
C ILE A 102 19.94 16.16 -4.38
N GLY A 103 18.95 16.82 -3.79
CA GLY A 103 18.44 16.46 -2.46
C GLY A 103 17.91 15.03 -2.40
N ASP A 104 17.21 14.60 -3.45
CA ASP A 104 16.71 13.24 -3.64
C ASP A 104 17.84 12.21 -3.64
N THR A 105 18.92 12.47 -4.40
CA THR A 105 20.09 11.59 -4.44
C THR A 105 20.73 11.46 -3.06
N ILE A 106 20.90 12.56 -2.32
CA ILE A 106 21.47 12.54 -0.96
C ILE A 106 20.57 11.76 0.00
N TYR A 107 19.26 12.02 -0.04
CA TYR A 107 18.27 11.35 0.79
C TYR A 107 18.21 9.84 0.50
N PHE A 108 18.36 9.46 -0.77
CA PHE A 108 18.38 8.06 -1.18
C PHE A 108 19.47 7.27 -0.45
N GLY A 109 20.64 7.86 -0.21
CA GLY A 109 21.73 7.20 0.52
C GLY A 109 21.41 6.83 1.96
N GLU A 110 20.44 7.52 2.58
CA GLU A 110 20.04 7.29 3.97
C GLU A 110 18.78 6.43 4.09
N ALA A 111 17.86 6.58 3.12
CA ALA A 111 16.51 6.02 3.17
C ALA A 111 16.25 4.91 2.14
N ASP A 112 17.17 4.65 1.21
CA ASP A 112 17.03 3.65 0.15
C ASP A 112 15.73 3.74 -0.67
N LYS A 113 15.22 4.98 -0.80
CA LYS A 113 14.08 5.35 -1.61
C LYS A 113 14.16 6.81 -2.01
N HIS A 114 13.42 7.17 -3.04
CA HIS A 114 13.27 8.57 -3.45
C HIS A 114 12.48 9.42 -2.44
N LEU A 115 12.70 10.73 -2.48
CA LEU A 115 11.93 11.72 -1.73
C LEU A 115 10.44 11.65 -2.11
N GLY A 116 9.57 11.60 -1.11
CA GLY A 116 8.12 11.73 -1.25
C GLY A 116 7.67 13.16 -0.97
N TYR A 117 6.60 13.33 -0.19
CA TYR A 117 6.09 14.63 0.23
C TYR A 117 7.13 15.45 1.01
N GLU A 118 8.12 14.79 1.63
CA GLU A 118 9.21 15.40 2.40
C GLU A 118 9.93 16.48 1.58
N GLY A 119 10.13 16.23 0.29
CA GLY A 119 10.76 17.19 -0.61
C GLY A 119 10.00 18.51 -0.77
N PHE A 120 8.68 18.53 -0.54
CA PHE A 120 7.88 19.76 -0.52
C PHE A 120 7.77 20.40 0.87
N VAL A 121 7.78 19.61 1.94
CA VAL A 121 7.81 20.13 3.32
C VAL A 121 9.06 20.98 3.55
N PHE A 122 10.18 20.55 2.98
CA PHE A 122 11.44 21.30 3.00
C PHE A 122 11.40 22.65 2.29
N LEU A 123 10.35 22.98 1.52
CA LEU A 123 10.15 24.30 0.91
C LEU A 123 9.35 25.27 1.80
N GLY A 124 8.75 24.77 2.88
CA GLY A 124 7.94 25.54 3.82
C GLY A 124 8.77 26.17 4.94
N LYS A 125 8.25 26.10 6.18
CA LYS A 125 8.94 26.64 7.37
C LYS A 125 10.31 26.00 7.61
N ASP A 126 10.49 24.75 7.20
CA ASP A 126 11.71 23.97 7.41
C ASP A 126 12.85 24.35 6.46
N LEU A 127 12.56 25.10 5.38
CA LEU A 127 13.58 25.60 4.46
C LEU A 127 14.60 26.48 5.18
N LEU A 128 14.13 27.35 6.08
CA LEU A 128 14.99 28.25 6.84
C LEU A 128 15.88 27.47 7.81
N ILE A 129 15.35 26.42 8.43
CA ILE A 129 16.08 25.53 9.34
C ILE A 129 17.17 24.78 8.57
N LEU A 130 16.85 24.25 7.38
CA LEU A 130 17.81 23.57 6.52
C LEU A 130 18.92 24.51 6.03
N ILE A 131 18.58 25.75 5.66
CA ILE A 131 19.58 26.76 5.29
C ILE A 131 20.46 27.08 6.50
N GLU A 132 19.88 27.27 7.69
CA GLU A 132 20.64 27.54 8.92
C GLU A 132 21.58 26.38 9.28
N ALA A 133 21.08 25.14 9.24
CA ALA A 133 21.87 23.95 9.47
C ALA A 133 22.98 23.78 8.41
N GLY A 134 22.65 24.04 7.14
CA GLY A 134 23.61 24.03 6.04
C GLY A 134 24.69 25.09 6.20
N ILE A 135 24.34 26.32 6.64
CA ILE A 135 25.32 27.38 6.92
C ILE A 135 26.24 26.96 8.05
N LYS A 136 25.70 26.33 9.10
CA LYS A 136 26.49 25.83 10.25
C LYS A 136 27.45 24.71 9.86
N ASN A 137 27.03 23.79 8.98
CA ASN A 137 27.82 22.62 8.62
C ASN A 137 28.78 22.87 7.44
N ASP A 138 28.36 23.61 6.41
CA ASP A 138 29.12 23.84 5.19
C ASP A 138 28.71 25.17 4.52
N THR A 139 29.10 26.28 5.16
CA THR A 139 28.74 27.64 4.71
C THR A 139 29.12 27.90 3.26
N LEU A 140 30.28 27.40 2.81
CA LEU A 140 30.78 27.66 1.47
C LEU A 140 29.85 27.08 0.40
N LYS A 141 29.40 25.83 0.56
CA LYS A 141 28.48 25.19 -0.40
C LYS A 141 27.12 25.89 -0.44
N VAL A 142 26.59 26.28 0.72
CA VAL A 142 25.31 27.01 0.78
C VAL A 142 25.42 28.37 0.10
N VAL A 143 26.48 29.14 0.38
CA VAL A 143 26.70 30.44 -0.26
C VAL A 143 26.89 30.28 -1.77
N LEU A 144 27.68 29.31 -2.22
CA LEU A 144 27.85 29.04 -3.66
C LEU A 144 26.53 28.65 -4.33
N GLY A 145 25.69 27.86 -3.67
CA GLY A 145 24.35 27.50 -4.16
C GLY A 145 23.43 28.71 -4.27
N LEU A 146 23.36 29.55 -3.24
CA LEU A 146 22.55 30.78 -3.23
C LEU A 146 23.04 31.79 -4.27
N VAL A 147 24.36 32.00 -4.41
CA VAL A 147 24.96 32.84 -5.44
C VAL A 147 24.66 32.28 -6.83
N GLY A 148 24.76 30.95 -7.00
CA GLY A 148 24.40 30.26 -8.23
C GLY A 148 22.94 30.50 -8.63
N ILE A 149 22.00 30.49 -7.69
CA ILE A 149 20.59 30.83 -7.94
C ILE A 149 20.43 32.32 -8.25
N ALA A 150 21.04 33.19 -7.45
CA ALA A 150 20.91 34.64 -7.57
C ALA A 150 21.48 35.20 -8.89
N ILE A 151 22.52 34.56 -9.45
CA ILE A 151 23.10 34.92 -10.75
C ILE A 151 22.47 34.10 -11.88
N GLY A 152 22.31 32.79 -11.67
CA GLY A 152 21.85 31.85 -12.68
C GLY A 152 20.41 32.09 -13.12
N LEU A 153 19.48 32.36 -12.20
CA LEU A 153 18.08 32.60 -12.55
C LEU A 153 17.92 33.88 -13.40
N PRO A 154 18.39 35.07 -12.97
CA PRO A 154 18.35 36.27 -13.82
C PRO A 154 19.15 36.12 -15.12
N GLY A 155 20.29 35.41 -15.07
CA GLY A 155 21.12 35.15 -16.24
C GLY A 155 20.39 34.33 -17.31
N LEU A 156 19.76 33.21 -16.91
CA LEU A 156 18.96 32.37 -17.81
C LEU A 156 17.73 33.10 -18.35
N ILE A 157 17.07 33.91 -17.51
CA ILE A 157 15.96 34.77 -17.95
C ILE A 157 16.45 35.81 -18.97
N TYR A 158 17.58 36.46 -18.72
CA TYR A 158 18.17 37.43 -19.65
C TYR A 158 18.55 36.78 -20.99
N ILE A 159 19.20 35.60 -20.95
CA ILE A 159 19.53 34.81 -22.13
C ILE A 159 18.26 34.46 -22.90
N PHE A 160 17.22 34.01 -22.21
CA PHE A 160 15.93 33.75 -22.85
C PHE A 160 15.37 35.02 -23.48
N ILE A 161 15.27 36.15 -22.78
CA ILE A 161 14.72 37.40 -23.34
C ILE A 161 15.53 37.86 -24.57
N LYS A 162 16.87 37.76 -24.51
CA LYS A 162 17.76 38.20 -25.59
C LYS A 162 17.71 37.31 -26.82
N TYR A 163 17.60 35.99 -26.63
CA TYR A 163 17.70 35.00 -27.70
C TYR A 163 16.39 34.25 -27.97
N ASN A 164 15.28 34.63 -27.33
CA ASN A 164 13.97 34.08 -27.62
C ASN A 164 13.58 34.49 -29.04
N GLY A 165 13.71 33.53 -29.96
CA GLY A 165 13.45 33.76 -31.38
C GLY A 165 11.97 33.91 -31.75
N TYR A 166 11.03 33.83 -30.79
CA TYR A 166 9.60 33.90 -31.08
C TYR A 166 9.14 35.32 -31.42
N GLU A 167 8.52 35.45 -32.58
CA GLU A 167 7.87 36.68 -33.06
C GLU A 167 6.44 36.37 -33.46
N TYR A 168 5.52 37.23 -33.04
CA TYR A 168 4.11 37.09 -33.40
C TYR A 168 3.96 37.33 -34.91
N SER A 169 3.26 36.43 -35.59
CA SER A 169 2.93 36.53 -37.00
C SER A 169 1.55 35.93 -37.24
N SER A 170 0.68 36.65 -37.95
CA SER A 170 -0.65 36.20 -38.35
C SER A 170 -0.62 34.89 -39.14
N ASP A 171 0.46 34.63 -39.88
CA ASP A 171 0.64 33.44 -40.73
C ASP A 171 0.77 32.15 -39.92
N ASN A 172 1.09 32.27 -38.62
CA ASN A 172 1.19 31.14 -37.71
C ASN A 172 -0.13 30.76 -37.04
N LYS A 173 -1.23 31.52 -37.24
CA LYS A 173 -2.50 31.31 -36.54
C LYS A 173 -2.96 29.86 -36.53
N MET A 174 -3.08 29.23 -37.70
CA MET A 174 -3.55 27.84 -37.79
C MET A 174 -2.54 26.85 -37.18
N LYS A 175 -1.24 27.12 -37.36
CA LYS A 175 -0.17 26.26 -36.83
C LYS A 175 -0.08 26.31 -35.31
N GLU A 176 -0.44 27.43 -34.68
CA GLU A 176 -0.48 27.58 -33.22
C GLU A 176 -1.79 27.02 -32.65
N LEU A 177 -2.95 27.35 -33.24
CA LEU A 177 -4.23 26.87 -32.72
C LEU A 177 -4.37 25.34 -32.80
N ILE A 178 -3.85 24.69 -33.84
CA ILE A 178 -3.89 23.21 -33.95
C ILE A 178 -3.02 22.53 -32.87
N GLN A 179 -2.05 23.22 -32.29
CA GLN A 179 -1.25 22.66 -31.20
C GLN A 179 -2.05 22.49 -29.92
N ILE A 180 -3.12 23.25 -29.67
CA ILE A 180 -3.91 23.13 -28.43
C ILE A 180 -4.51 21.72 -28.27
N PRO A 181 -5.32 21.19 -29.21
CA PRO A 181 -5.87 19.84 -29.06
C PRO A 181 -4.77 18.77 -29.04
N ILE A 182 -3.69 18.95 -29.82
CA ILE A 182 -2.54 18.04 -29.81
C ILE A 182 -1.85 18.04 -28.43
N ALA A 183 -1.61 19.22 -27.86
CA ALA A 183 -1.00 19.39 -26.55
C ALA A 183 -1.87 18.75 -25.48
N ILE A 184 -3.18 19.00 -25.47
CA ILE A 184 -4.09 18.39 -24.50
C ILE A 184 -4.04 16.86 -24.60
N LEU A 185 -4.16 16.29 -25.79
CA LEU A 185 -4.14 14.84 -25.98
C LEU A 185 -2.78 14.24 -25.58
N LEU A 186 -1.67 14.86 -26.00
CA LEU A 186 -0.33 14.35 -25.71
C LEU A 186 0.01 14.50 -24.22
N ILE A 187 -0.31 15.64 -23.60
CA ILE A 187 -0.12 15.85 -22.15
C ILE A 187 -0.95 14.83 -21.38
N LEU A 188 -2.23 14.61 -21.73
CA LEU A 188 -3.05 13.61 -21.05
C LEU A 188 -2.48 12.19 -21.20
N PHE A 189 -1.99 11.83 -22.39
CA PHE A 189 -1.36 10.54 -22.64
C PHE A 189 -0.05 10.36 -21.83
N LEU A 190 0.83 11.36 -21.83
CA LEU A 190 2.12 11.32 -21.13
C LEU A 190 1.96 11.42 -19.61
N PHE A 191 1.06 12.29 -19.13
CA PHE A 191 0.68 12.40 -17.72
C PHE A 191 0.13 11.09 -17.18
N ARG A 192 -0.74 10.44 -17.96
CA ARG A 192 -1.25 9.10 -17.62
C ARG A 192 -0.15 8.05 -17.72
N GLY A 193 0.89 8.26 -18.53
CA GLY A 193 1.98 7.31 -18.76
C GLY A 193 1.67 6.23 -19.80
N GLY A 194 0.64 6.43 -20.66
CA GLY A 194 0.27 5.50 -21.73
C GLY A 194 -1.23 5.12 -21.80
N LEU A 195 -1.54 4.07 -22.57
CA LEU A 195 -2.89 3.53 -22.85
C LEU A 195 -3.29 2.35 -21.95
N GLN A 196 -2.89 2.38 -20.68
CA GLN A 196 -3.28 1.35 -19.71
C GLN A 196 -4.60 1.70 -18.98
N SER A 197 -5.15 0.76 -18.21
CA SER A 197 -6.42 0.91 -17.47
C SER A 197 -6.37 1.91 -16.31
N ARG A 198 -5.20 2.18 -15.74
CA ARG A 198 -4.98 3.14 -14.63
C ARG A 198 -3.84 4.13 -14.89
N PRO A 199 -3.85 5.36 -14.31
CA PRO A 199 -2.70 6.25 -14.39
C PRO A 199 -1.40 5.63 -13.86
N LEU A 200 -0.26 6.13 -14.34
CA LEU A 200 1.08 5.76 -13.90
C LEU A 200 1.23 5.88 -12.38
N ARG A 201 1.78 4.86 -11.74
CA ARG A 201 2.09 4.81 -10.30
C ARG A 201 3.57 4.49 -10.10
N SER A 202 4.12 4.81 -8.93
CA SER A 202 5.51 4.47 -8.57
C SER A 202 5.77 2.95 -8.66
N THR A 203 4.75 2.15 -8.36
CA THR A 203 4.80 0.69 -8.47
C THR A 203 4.97 0.17 -9.91
N ASP A 204 4.74 1.00 -10.93
CA ASP A 204 4.99 0.59 -12.32
C ASP A 204 6.50 0.59 -12.66
N ALA A 205 7.37 1.00 -11.73
CA ALA A 205 8.82 0.94 -11.86
C ALA A 205 9.40 -0.44 -11.53
N ILE A 206 8.68 -1.30 -10.80
CA ILE A 206 9.23 -2.60 -10.39
C ILE A 206 9.38 -3.54 -11.56
N HIS A 207 10.56 -4.14 -11.66
CA HIS A 207 10.89 -5.10 -12.69
C HIS A 207 12.01 -6.07 -12.31
N SER A 208 12.58 -5.96 -11.11
CA SER A 208 13.70 -6.75 -10.59
C SER A 208 13.38 -7.23 -9.17
N GLU A 209 14.07 -8.27 -8.70
CA GLU A 209 14.08 -8.65 -7.28
C GLU A 209 14.95 -7.69 -6.43
N ASN A 210 15.82 -6.91 -7.08
CA ASN A 210 16.65 -5.93 -6.43
C ASN A 210 15.88 -4.61 -6.17
N GLY A 211 15.79 -4.21 -4.90
CA GLY A 211 15.08 -3.00 -4.47
C GLY A 211 15.63 -1.70 -5.06
N PHE A 212 16.96 -1.59 -5.23
CA PHE A 212 17.58 -0.44 -5.86
C PHE A 212 17.20 -0.31 -7.33
N LEU A 213 17.23 -1.42 -8.09
CA LEU A 213 16.82 -1.42 -9.49
C LEU A 213 15.32 -1.10 -9.66
N ASN A 214 14.49 -1.41 -8.67
CA ASN A 214 13.07 -1.02 -8.69
C ASN A 214 12.85 0.47 -8.42
N ASN A 215 13.78 1.14 -7.75
CA ASN A 215 13.74 2.58 -7.55
C ASN A 215 14.38 3.35 -8.72
N LEU A 216 15.43 2.82 -9.36
CA LEU A 216 16.19 3.49 -10.41
C LEU A 216 15.35 4.08 -11.60
N PRO A 217 14.22 3.49 -12.04
CA PRO A 217 13.37 4.12 -13.05
C PRO A 217 12.72 5.42 -12.60
N LEU A 218 12.45 5.55 -11.30
CA LEU A 218 11.81 6.71 -10.71
C LEU A 218 12.76 7.90 -10.61
N ASN A 219 12.19 9.04 -10.24
CA ASN A 219 12.92 10.24 -9.87
C ASN A 219 12.18 10.93 -8.72
N GLY A 220 12.92 11.63 -7.85
CA GLY A 220 12.36 12.32 -6.68
C GLY A 220 11.23 13.30 -7.01
N VAL A 221 11.21 13.89 -8.20
CA VAL A 221 10.12 14.80 -8.59
C VAL A 221 8.82 14.03 -8.78
N PHE A 222 8.86 12.90 -9.49
CA PHE A 222 7.70 12.04 -9.70
C PHE A 222 7.11 11.55 -8.38
N THR A 223 7.96 11.00 -7.50
CA THR A 223 7.54 10.45 -6.21
C THR A 223 7.00 11.53 -5.28
N SER A 224 7.64 12.70 -5.22
CA SER A 224 7.11 13.85 -4.47
C SER A 224 5.74 14.30 -4.97
N MET A 225 5.53 14.35 -6.30
CA MET A 225 4.26 14.74 -6.89
C MET A 225 3.13 13.75 -6.59
N MET A 226 3.43 12.44 -6.64
CA MET A 226 2.48 11.40 -6.27
C MET A 226 2.08 11.48 -4.79
N ASP A 227 3.02 11.93 -3.95
CA ASP A 227 2.82 12.10 -2.52
C ASP A 227 2.32 13.49 -2.12
N LEU A 228 2.01 14.42 -3.04
CA LEU A 228 1.42 15.73 -2.70
C LEU A 228 0.08 15.63 -1.94
N LYS A 229 -0.63 14.51 -2.10
CA LYS A 229 -1.86 14.21 -1.35
C LYS A 229 -1.60 13.45 -0.05
N SER A 230 -0.38 12.94 0.16
CA SER A 230 0.06 12.43 1.45
C SER A 230 0.16 13.61 2.42
N ARG A 231 -0.52 13.51 3.57
CA ARG A 231 -0.40 14.52 4.62
C ARG A 231 0.67 14.06 5.61
N SER A 232 1.45 15.00 6.12
CA SER A 232 2.22 14.78 7.34
C SER A 232 1.25 14.57 8.51
N ILE A 233 1.73 13.88 9.54
CA ILE A 233 1.00 13.78 10.80
C ILE A 233 0.85 15.20 11.37
N ILE A 234 -0.39 15.61 11.65
CA ILE A 234 -0.68 16.93 12.21
C ILE A 234 0.04 17.10 13.57
N PRO A 235 0.49 18.32 13.94
CA PRO A 235 1.30 18.55 15.14
C PRO A 235 0.72 17.91 16.41
N GLU A 236 -0.60 17.93 16.57
CA GLU A 236 -1.32 17.39 17.73
C GLU A 236 -1.19 15.85 17.83
N LEU A 237 -1.00 15.18 16.70
CA LEU A 237 -0.82 13.73 16.62
C LEU A 237 0.65 13.32 16.52
N GLN A 238 1.60 14.26 16.46
CA GLN A 238 3.02 13.93 16.46
C GLN A 238 3.46 13.34 17.81
N MET A 239 4.46 12.46 17.74
CA MET A 239 5.09 11.83 18.89
C MET A 239 6.59 11.66 18.61
N GLN A 240 7.43 11.83 19.64
CA GLN A 240 8.86 11.60 19.52
C GLN A 240 9.14 10.13 19.18
N ARG A 241 10.11 9.89 18.29
CA ARG A 241 10.43 8.55 17.77
C ARG A 241 10.71 7.56 18.90
N GLU A 242 11.51 7.95 19.89
CA GLU A 242 11.91 7.10 21.00
C GLU A 242 10.71 6.69 21.86
N GLU A 243 9.76 7.61 22.06
CA GLU A 243 8.52 7.32 22.79
C GLU A 243 7.61 6.39 21.98
N ALA A 244 7.46 6.63 20.67
CA ALA A 244 6.68 5.76 19.80
C ALA A 244 7.26 4.33 19.76
N VAL A 245 8.58 4.20 19.61
CA VAL A 245 9.30 2.91 19.67
C VAL A 245 9.05 2.21 21.00
N ARG A 246 9.17 2.92 22.14
CA ARG A 246 8.98 2.32 23.46
C ARG A 246 7.56 1.77 23.62
N ILE A 247 6.53 2.55 23.26
CA ILE A 247 5.12 2.15 23.38
C ILE A 247 4.82 0.97 22.46
N VAL A 248 5.22 1.06 21.18
CA VAL A 248 4.96 -0.03 20.23
C VAL A 248 5.66 -1.31 20.67
N ARG A 249 6.93 -1.26 21.09
CA ARG A 249 7.65 -2.44 21.57
C ARG A 249 6.98 -3.06 22.80
N GLN A 250 6.47 -2.24 23.72
CA GLN A 250 5.71 -2.74 24.88
C GLN A 250 4.44 -3.50 24.47
N GLU A 251 3.70 -2.98 23.48
CA GLU A 251 2.44 -3.58 23.01
C GLU A 251 2.64 -4.89 22.22
N ILE A 252 3.76 -5.02 21.52
CA ILE A 252 4.04 -6.17 20.63
C ILE A 252 5.01 -7.20 21.24
N ASP A 253 5.55 -6.97 22.44
CA ASP A 253 6.52 -7.86 23.08
C ASP A 253 5.88 -9.17 23.58
N TYR A 254 6.49 -10.31 23.22
CA TYR A 254 6.09 -11.63 23.70
C TYR A 254 7.29 -12.60 23.80
N PRO A 255 7.28 -13.62 24.68
CA PRO A 255 8.47 -14.39 25.08
C PRO A 255 9.09 -15.23 23.96
N GLU A 256 8.29 -15.67 23.01
CA GLU A 256 8.69 -16.54 21.91
C GLU A 256 9.42 -15.79 20.79
N ALA A 257 9.52 -14.45 20.85
CA ALA A 257 10.30 -13.65 19.91
C ALA A 257 11.11 -12.55 20.62
N LYS A 258 12.32 -12.27 20.13
CA LYS A 258 13.21 -11.27 20.73
C LYS A 258 13.52 -10.17 19.73
N PHE A 259 13.49 -8.92 20.17
CA PHE A 259 14.01 -7.82 19.36
C PHE A 259 15.52 -7.93 19.20
N ILE A 260 16.03 -7.73 17.98
CA ILE A 260 17.45 -8.03 17.67
C ILE A 260 18.27 -6.85 17.14
N ASP A 261 17.65 -5.74 16.72
CA ASP A 261 18.36 -4.61 16.11
C ASP A 261 17.75 -3.26 16.52
N PRO A 262 18.53 -2.30 17.05
CA PRO A 262 18.03 -0.96 17.37
C PRO A 262 17.73 -0.09 16.13
N ASN A 263 18.38 -0.32 14.99
CA ASN A 263 18.14 0.42 13.74
C ASN A 263 16.82 0.01 13.08
N TYR A 264 16.37 -1.21 13.33
CA TYR A 264 15.08 -1.75 12.90
C TYR A 264 14.24 -2.05 14.15
N PRO A 265 13.59 -1.03 14.75
CA PRO A 265 13.10 -1.09 16.14
C PRO A 265 12.01 -2.13 16.41
N ILE A 266 11.36 -2.66 15.35
CA ILE A 266 10.34 -3.70 15.43
C ILE A 266 10.83 -5.07 14.91
N LEU A 267 12.10 -5.17 14.49
CA LEU A 267 12.71 -6.40 14.01
C LEU A 267 12.88 -7.39 15.16
N ARG A 268 12.24 -8.54 15.02
CA ARG A 268 12.23 -9.63 15.98
C ARG A 268 12.72 -10.92 15.34
N GLU A 269 13.26 -11.82 16.14
CA GLU A 269 13.62 -13.18 15.77
C GLU A 269 12.83 -14.15 16.65
N THR A 270 12.13 -15.10 16.04
CA THR A 270 11.41 -16.15 16.76
C THR A 270 12.37 -17.18 17.35
N ASN A 271 12.03 -17.77 18.49
CA ASN A 271 12.70 -18.95 19.01
C ASN A 271 12.20 -20.21 18.27
N GLU A 272 13.06 -21.21 18.05
CA GLU A 272 12.60 -22.50 17.54
C GLU A 272 11.85 -23.26 18.65
N THR A 273 10.56 -23.52 18.44
CA THR A 273 9.69 -24.23 19.39
C THR A 273 9.29 -25.62 18.89
N LYS A 274 9.46 -25.90 17.59
CA LYS A 274 9.07 -27.17 16.96
C LYS A 274 10.21 -27.75 16.12
N LYS A 275 10.64 -28.97 16.48
CA LYS A 275 11.59 -29.76 15.67
C LYS A 275 10.86 -30.48 14.53
N GLY A 276 11.58 -30.75 13.44
CA GLY A 276 11.04 -31.47 12.28
C GLY A 276 10.40 -30.58 11.21
N LYS A 277 9.64 -31.20 10.32
CA LYS A 277 8.98 -30.54 9.18
C LYS A 277 7.83 -29.67 9.68
N PRO A 278 7.78 -28.38 9.32
CA PRO A 278 6.69 -27.51 9.74
C PRO A 278 5.40 -27.80 8.93
N PRO A 279 4.21 -27.41 9.43
CA PRO A 279 2.94 -27.66 8.74
C PRO A 279 2.80 -26.81 7.46
N ASN A 280 1.96 -27.22 6.53
CA ASN A 280 1.55 -26.32 5.46
C ASN A 280 0.63 -25.22 6.00
N ILE A 281 0.67 -24.05 5.37
CA ILE A 281 -0.19 -22.90 5.72
C ILE A 281 -1.11 -22.60 4.53
N VAL A 282 -2.41 -22.55 4.77
CA VAL A 282 -3.42 -22.09 3.80
C VAL A 282 -4.20 -20.94 4.43
N LEU A 283 -4.00 -19.73 3.91
CA LEU A 283 -4.69 -18.53 4.38
C LEU A 283 -5.70 -18.09 3.32
N ILE A 284 -6.96 -17.91 3.72
CA ILE A 284 -8.05 -17.48 2.85
C ILE A 284 -8.60 -16.16 3.41
N LEU A 285 -8.37 -15.08 2.65
CA LEU A 285 -8.95 -13.77 2.86
C LEU A 285 -10.40 -13.77 2.35
N LEU A 286 -11.33 -13.49 3.25
CA LEU A 286 -12.77 -13.49 3.04
C LEU A 286 -13.24 -12.06 2.76
N GLU A 287 -13.49 -11.76 1.49
CA GLU A 287 -13.83 -10.43 0.98
C GLU A 287 -15.11 -9.89 1.62
N SER A 288 -15.04 -8.74 2.28
CA SER A 288 -16.16 -8.05 2.94
C SER A 288 -16.96 -8.90 3.95
N TRP A 289 -16.38 -9.96 4.54
CA TRP A 289 -17.07 -10.79 5.53
C TRP A 289 -17.19 -10.06 6.87
N THR A 290 -18.43 -9.77 7.26
CA THR A 290 -18.72 -9.13 8.56
C THR A 290 -18.98 -10.16 9.64
N GLY A 291 -18.32 -10.01 10.80
CA GLY A 291 -18.35 -10.99 11.88
C GLY A 291 -19.74 -11.20 12.49
N LYS A 292 -20.56 -10.13 12.58
CA LYS A 292 -21.92 -10.13 13.15
C LYS A 292 -22.83 -11.26 12.67
N PHE A 293 -22.66 -11.71 11.42
CA PHE A 293 -23.53 -12.73 10.81
C PHE A 293 -23.08 -14.17 11.09
N LEU A 294 -22.08 -14.36 11.94
CA LEU A 294 -21.60 -15.68 12.36
C LEU A 294 -22.06 -15.97 13.78
N LYS A 295 -22.36 -17.25 14.05
CA LYS A 295 -22.91 -17.69 15.34
C LYS A 295 -22.05 -17.32 16.56
N PRO A 296 -20.70 -17.35 16.49
CA PRO A 296 -19.90 -16.94 17.65
C PRO A 296 -19.97 -15.43 17.98
N ASN A 297 -20.46 -14.58 17.07
CA ASN A 297 -20.53 -13.12 17.24
C ASN A 297 -21.97 -12.59 17.31
N GLY A 298 -22.96 -13.39 16.94
CA GLY A 298 -24.37 -13.01 16.91
C GLY A 298 -25.29 -14.21 16.64
N GLU A 299 -26.56 -13.97 16.28
CA GLU A 299 -27.52 -15.06 16.05
C GLU A 299 -27.16 -15.95 14.84
N GLY A 300 -26.42 -15.41 13.87
CA GLY A 300 -26.06 -16.10 12.63
C GLY A 300 -27.25 -16.37 11.69
N MET A 301 -28.42 -15.80 11.98
CA MET A 301 -29.67 -16.01 11.27
C MET A 301 -30.09 -14.73 10.54
N VAL A 302 -30.49 -14.87 9.28
CA VAL A 302 -31.07 -13.81 8.45
C VAL A 302 -32.32 -14.38 7.78
N GLY A 303 -33.45 -13.68 7.83
CA GLY A 303 -34.70 -14.16 7.20
C GLY A 303 -35.13 -15.58 7.64
N GLY A 304 -34.85 -15.96 8.89
CA GLY A 304 -35.15 -17.29 9.43
C GLY A 304 -34.23 -18.43 8.96
N ARG A 305 -33.09 -18.11 8.33
CA ARG A 305 -32.11 -19.09 7.84
C ARG A 305 -30.70 -18.74 8.30
N GLU A 306 -29.88 -19.74 8.51
CA GLU A 306 -28.47 -19.53 8.84
C GLU A 306 -27.71 -18.98 7.62
N LEU A 307 -27.00 -17.85 7.79
CA LEU A 307 -26.32 -17.21 6.67
C LEU A 307 -25.08 -18.00 6.21
N ALA A 308 -24.31 -18.53 7.15
CA ALA A 308 -23.04 -19.21 6.89
C ALA A 308 -22.88 -20.54 7.66
N PRO A 309 -23.76 -21.54 7.44
CA PRO A 309 -23.72 -22.82 8.14
C PRO A 309 -22.45 -23.63 7.90
N ASN A 310 -21.77 -23.54 6.73
CA ASN A 310 -20.53 -24.29 6.52
C ASN A 310 -19.40 -23.71 7.39
N PHE A 311 -19.28 -22.38 7.44
CA PHE A 311 -18.32 -21.68 8.27
C PHE A 311 -18.63 -21.87 9.76
N ASN A 312 -19.89 -21.75 10.17
CA ASN A 312 -20.29 -21.93 11.57
C ASN A 312 -20.00 -23.36 12.06
N GLU A 313 -20.19 -24.38 11.22
CA GLU A 313 -19.79 -25.75 11.56
C GLU A 313 -18.26 -25.88 11.69
N LEU A 314 -17.50 -25.26 10.78
CA LEU A 314 -16.04 -25.25 10.87
C LEU A 314 -15.52 -24.52 12.11
N ALA A 315 -16.19 -23.42 12.50
CA ALA A 315 -15.86 -22.65 13.69
C ALA A 315 -15.99 -23.46 14.98
N ARG A 316 -16.90 -24.45 15.04
CA ARG A 316 -17.02 -25.38 16.18
C ARG A 316 -15.84 -26.35 16.27
N GLN A 317 -15.16 -26.59 15.16
CA GLN A 317 -14.04 -27.55 15.04
C GLN A 317 -12.67 -26.86 15.08
N GLY A 318 -12.61 -25.53 15.09
CA GLY A 318 -11.37 -24.76 15.09
C GLY A 318 -11.28 -23.76 16.26
N ARG A 319 -10.21 -22.96 16.26
CA ARG A 319 -10.05 -21.83 17.18
C ARG A 319 -10.60 -20.57 16.50
N TYR A 320 -11.73 -20.08 17.00
CA TYR A 320 -12.40 -18.90 16.45
C TYR A 320 -12.19 -17.69 17.38
N PHE A 321 -11.89 -16.52 16.82
CA PHE A 321 -11.66 -15.29 17.58
C PHE A 321 -12.85 -14.33 17.42
N SER A 322 -13.64 -14.15 18.48
CA SER A 322 -14.89 -13.37 18.41
C SER A 322 -14.68 -11.85 18.39
N HIS A 323 -13.56 -11.40 18.96
CA HIS A 323 -13.17 -9.99 19.00
C HIS A 323 -11.96 -9.71 18.11
N PHE A 324 -12.05 -10.16 16.85
CA PHE A 324 -11.02 -9.91 15.84
C PHE A 324 -11.40 -8.70 14.96
N PHE A 325 -10.46 -7.78 14.74
CA PHE A 325 -10.74 -6.51 14.09
C PHE A 325 -9.88 -6.24 12.84
N ALA A 326 -10.52 -5.66 11.84
CA ALA A 326 -9.88 -5.16 10.64
C ALA A 326 -9.08 -3.90 10.96
N THR A 327 -7.85 -3.84 10.45
CA THR A 327 -6.94 -2.70 10.67
C THR A 327 -7.26 -1.51 9.78
N GLY A 328 -8.10 -1.69 8.76
CA GLY A 328 -8.59 -0.64 7.87
C GLY A 328 -9.92 -1.03 7.21
N GLY A 329 -10.38 -0.23 6.26
CA GLY A 329 -11.72 -0.35 5.65
C GLY A 329 -11.72 -0.85 4.20
N ARG A 330 -10.63 -1.44 3.73
CA ARG A 330 -10.48 -1.92 2.34
C ARG A 330 -9.54 -3.12 2.28
N THR A 331 -9.69 -3.93 1.25
CA THR A 331 -8.86 -5.12 0.99
C THR A 331 -7.37 -4.83 1.02
N VAL A 332 -6.94 -3.68 0.48
CA VAL A 332 -5.52 -3.28 0.49
C VAL A 332 -4.96 -3.03 1.89
N ASN A 333 -5.78 -2.58 2.85
CA ASN A 333 -5.34 -2.43 4.24
C ASN A 333 -5.14 -3.81 4.89
N ALA A 334 -6.03 -4.76 4.58
CA ALA A 334 -5.91 -6.14 5.02
C ALA A 334 -4.70 -6.84 4.42
N LEU A 335 -4.46 -6.68 3.11
CA LEU A 335 -3.29 -7.25 2.45
C LEU A 335 -1.99 -6.75 3.10
N MET A 336 -1.89 -5.44 3.38
CA MET A 336 -0.74 -4.87 4.07
C MET A 336 -0.57 -5.49 5.48
N SER A 337 -1.61 -5.43 6.31
CA SER A 337 -1.53 -5.90 7.69
C SER A 337 -1.35 -7.41 7.82
N VAL A 338 -2.10 -8.21 7.07
CA VAL A 338 -2.07 -9.69 7.14
C VAL A 338 -0.78 -10.24 6.54
N LEU A 339 -0.33 -9.70 5.40
CA LEU A 339 0.81 -10.26 4.67
C LEU A 339 2.15 -9.67 5.12
N THR A 340 2.20 -8.48 5.71
CA THR A 340 3.48 -7.90 6.18
C THR A 340 3.50 -7.60 7.67
N GLY A 341 2.37 -7.68 8.37
CA GLY A 341 2.27 -7.28 9.78
C GLY A 341 2.38 -5.77 10.01
N VAL A 342 2.32 -4.93 8.97
CA VAL A 342 2.48 -3.47 9.07
C VAL A 342 1.12 -2.80 8.87
N PRO A 343 0.68 -1.89 9.75
CA PRO A 343 -0.58 -1.20 9.55
C PRO A 343 -0.45 -0.18 8.43
N ASP A 344 -1.52 -0.04 7.64
CA ASP A 344 -1.64 1.07 6.70
C ASP A 344 -1.88 2.40 7.44
N ARG A 345 -1.91 3.50 6.69
CA ARG A 345 -2.10 4.85 7.21
C ARG A 345 -3.46 5.46 6.79
N PRO A 346 -3.95 6.47 7.54
CA PRO A 346 -5.07 7.30 7.10
C PRO A 346 -4.78 7.94 5.72
N GLY A 347 -5.81 8.09 4.90
CA GLY A 347 -5.75 8.73 3.59
C GLY A 347 -5.38 7.76 2.46
N ILE A 348 -4.29 8.05 1.75
CA ILE A 348 -3.81 7.23 0.63
C ILE A 348 -3.04 6.04 1.19
N THR A 349 -3.53 4.85 0.82
CA THR A 349 -2.98 3.54 1.20
C THR A 349 -1.55 3.37 0.70
N VAL A 350 -0.68 2.82 1.54
CA VAL A 350 0.76 2.61 1.25
C VAL A 350 0.98 1.86 -0.07
N VAL A 351 0.15 0.87 -0.38
CA VAL A 351 0.25 0.09 -1.64
C VAL A 351 0.12 0.93 -2.93
N ARG A 352 -0.37 2.17 -2.81
CA ARG A 352 -0.51 3.14 -3.90
C ARG A 352 0.57 4.22 -3.89
N THR A 353 1.50 4.19 -2.93
CA THR A 353 2.58 5.17 -2.79
C THR A 353 3.93 4.53 -3.08
N HIS A 354 4.96 5.36 -3.20
CA HIS A 354 6.33 4.89 -3.39
C HIS A 354 6.86 4.07 -2.20
N GLN A 355 6.27 4.21 -1.01
CA GLN A 355 6.68 3.48 0.20
C GLN A 355 6.45 1.97 0.08
N ALA A 356 5.56 1.51 -0.81
CA ALA A 356 5.39 0.09 -1.11
C ALA A 356 6.63 -0.58 -1.72
N LEU A 357 7.60 0.21 -2.19
CA LEU A 357 8.90 -0.27 -2.68
C LEU A 357 9.87 -0.65 -1.56
N GLY A 358 9.57 -0.26 -0.31
CA GLY A 358 10.42 -0.53 0.83
C GLY A 358 10.54 -2.02 1.15
N ASN A 359 11.46 -2.36 2.04
CA ASN A 359 11.70 -3.73 2.46
C ASN A 359 10.71 -4.13 3.56
N PHE A 360 9.95 -5.20 3.30
CA PHE A 360 8.97 -5.75 4.22
C PHE A 360 9.33 -7.19 4.56
N SER A 361 9.04 -7.62 5.79
CA SER A 361 8.97 -9.05 6.12
C SER A 361 7.64 -9.62 5.62
N GLY A 362 7.49 -9.71 4.29
CA GLY A 362 6.32 -10.32 3.67
C GLY A 362 6.18 -11.79 4.07
N LEU A 363 4.94 -12.27 4.24
CA LEU A 363 4.61 -13.61 4.69
C LEU A 363 5.30 -14.68 3.82
N GLY A 364 5.28 -14.49 2.50
CA GLY A 364 5.99 -15.36 1.56
C GLY A 364 7.50 -15.30 1.78
N SER A 365 8.07 -14.09 1.86
CA SER A 365 9.52 -13.90 2.04
C SER A 365 10.05 -14.54 3.32
N VAL A 366 9.34 -14.34 4.44
CA VAL A 366 9.70 -14.90 5.75
C VAL A 366 9.59 -16.43 5.73
N LEU A 367 8.51 -16.99 5.20
CA LEU A 367 8.32 -18.44 5.17
C LEU A 367 9.27 -19.13 4.18
N LYS A 368 9.61 -18.49 3.06
CA LYS A 368 10.63 -18.96 2.13
C LYS A 368 11.99 -19.09 2.80
N GLY A 369 12.33 -18.14 3.68
CA GLY A 369 13.55 -18.20 4.51
C GLY A 369 13.64 -19.44 5.42
N VAL A 370 12.52 -20.13 5.66
CA VAL A 370 12.46 -21.40 6.41
C VAL A 370 12.00 -22.59 5.55
N GLY A 371 12.17 -22.49 4.22
CA GLY A 371 12.05 -23.62 3.29
C GLY A 371 10.67 -23.85 2.68
N TYR A 372 9.79 -22.84 2.67
CA TYR A 372 8.46 -22.97 2.07
C TYR A 372 8.45 -22.63 0.58
N SER A 373 7.66 -23.38 -0.20
CA SER A 373 7.16 -22.90 -1.49
C SER A 373 5.93 -22.01 -1.28
N THR A 374 5.83 -20.91 -2.03
CA THR A 374 4.83 -19.87 -1.76
C THR A 374 3.90 -19.62 -2.94
N TYR A 375 2.59 -19.57 -2.68
CA TYR A 375 1.54 -19.50 -3.69
C TYR A 375 0.53 -18.40 -3.35
N PHE A 376 0.07 -17.66 -4.36
CA PHE A 376 -1.06 -16.76 -4.25
C PHE A 376 -2.10 -17.07 -5.33
N VAL A 377 -3.35 -17.32 -4.94
CA VAL A 377 -4.44 -17.68 -5.87
C VAL A 377 -5.58 -16.66 -5.77
N HIS A 378 -5.88 -15.99 -6.89
CA HIS A 378 -6.88 -14.94 -6.96
C HIS A 378 -7.64 -14.94 -8.29
N GLY A 379 -8.97 -14.86 -8.25
CA GLY A 379 -9.79 -14.85 -9.46
C GLY A 379 -9.82 -13.55 -10.25
N GLY A 380 -9.24 -12.48 -9.70
CA GLY A 380 -9.31 -11.12 -10.21
C GLY A 380 -8.05 -10.72 -10.97
N ASP A 381 -8.11 -9.53 -11.58
CA ASP A 381 -6.96 -8.94 -12.26
C ASP A 381 -5.92 -8.51 -11.22
N VAL A 382 -4.80 -9.25 -11.14
CA VAL A 382 -3.69 -8.92 -10.24
C VAL A 382 -3.00 -7.60 -10.62
N GLY A 383 -3.23 -7.03 -11.80
CA GLY A 383 -2.81 -5.66 -12.11
C GLY A 383 -3.57 -4.58 -11.32
N PHE A 384 -4.71 -4.93 -10.74
CA PHE A 384 -5.48 -4.06 -9.86
C PHE A 384 -4.75 -3.83 -8.53
N ASP A 385 -4.74 -2.57 -8.07
CA ASP A 385 -4.06 -2.14 -6.84
C ASP A 385 -2.63 -2.68 -6.62
N ASN A 386 -1.91 -2.87 -7.74
CA ASN A 386 -0.51 -3.24 -7.79
C ASN A 386 -0.21 -4.63 -7.23
N MET A 387 -1.21 -5.51 -7.13
CA MET A 387 -1.04 -6.86 -6.59
C MET A 387 -0.02 -7.70 -7.37
N SER A 388 0.09 -7.51 -8.68
CA SER A 388 1.06 -8.17 -9.58
C SER A 388 2.50 -7.89 -9.20
N PHE A 389 2.74 -6.77 -8.51
CA PHE A 389 4.03 -6.43 -7.92
C PHE A 389 4.12 -6.83 -6.45
N LEU A 390 3.08 -6.53 -5.67
CA LEU A 390 3.14 -6.71 -4.22
C LEU A 390 3.25 -8.18 -3.82
N PHE A 391 2.62 -9.09 -4.57
CA PHE A 391 2.70 -10.52 -4.23
C PHE A 391 4.12 -11.07 -4.45
N PRO A 392 4.80 -10.88 -5.58
CA PRO A 392 6.22 -11.24 -5.69
C PRO A 392 7.09 -10.55 -4.64
N HIS A 393 6.87 -9.25 -4.41
CA HIS A 393 7.65 -8.45 -3.45
C HIS A 393 7.51 -8.93 -2.00
N TRP A 394 6.32 -9.41 -1.62
CA TRP A 394 6.08 -10.05 -0.34
C TRP A 394 6.37 -11.55 -0.34
N GLY A 395 7.02 -12.03 -1.41
CA GLY A 395 7.73 -13.28 -1.50
C GLY A 395 6.92 -14.47 -2.02
N PHE A 396 5.83 -14.25 -2.76
CA PHE A 396 5.06 -15.30 -3.42
C PHE A 396 5.68 -15.71 -4.76
N ASP A 397 6.10 -16.98 -4.89
CA ASP A 397 6.77 -17.54 -6.08
C ASP A 397 5.80 -17.79 -7.22
N THR A 398 4.61 -18.32 -6.90
CA THR A 398 3.60 -18.69 -7.90
C THR A 398 2.35 -17.87 -7.68
N ILE A 399 1.95 -17.11 -8.70
CA ILE A 399 0.74 -16.30 -8.68
C ILE A 399 -0.20 -16.84 -9.75
N VAL A 400 -1.39 -17.24 -9.32
CA VAL A 400 -2.47 -17.69 -10.18
C VAL A 400 -3.55 -16.62 -10.15
N GLY A 401 -3.50 -15.70 -11.12
CA GLY A 401 -4.45 -14.62 -11.28
C GLY A 401 -5.54 -14.95 -12.30
N LYS A 402 -6.35 -13.94 -12.65
CA LYS A 402 -7.39 -14.05 -13.69
C LYS A 402 -6.86 -14.60 -15.02
N ASP A 403 -5.70 -14.13 -15.48
CA ASP A 403 -5.16 -14.54 -16.79
C ASP A 403 -4.70 -16.00 -16.78
N GLU A 404 -4.14 -16.48 -15.67
CA GLU A 404 -3.78 -17.89 -15.48
C GLU A 404 -5.04 -18.77 -15.42
N MET A 405 -6.03 -18.40 -14.61
CA MET A 405 -7.28 -19.13 -14.48
C MET A 405 -8.07 -19.19 -15.80
N ALA A 406 -8.06 -18.12 -16.59
CA ALA A 406 -8.76 -18.08 -17.88
C ALA A 406 -8.24 -19.13 -18.87
N LYS A 407 -6.96 -19.53 -18.78
CA LYS A 407 -6.37 -20.57 -19.64
C LYS A 407 -6.98 -21.96 -19.42
N GLU A 408 -7.59 -22.21 -18.26
CA GLU A 408 -8.23 -23.49 -17.94
C GLU A 408 -9.59 -23.67 -18.65
N ASN A 409 -10.13 -22.60 -19.24
CA ASN A 409 -11.38 -22.54 -20.02
C ASN A 409 -12.58 -23.30 -19.40
N ARG A 410 -12.74 -23.17 -18.09
CA ARG A 410 -13.80 -23.87 -17.33
C ARG A 410 -14.46 -23.04 -16.23
N TYR A 411 -13.88 -21.87 -15.93
CA TYR A 411 -14.34 -20.99 -14.86
C TYR A 411 -15.23 -19.89 -15.41
N ARG A 412 -16.13 -19.36 -14.58
CA ARG A 412 -17.09 -18.33 -14.95
C ARG A 412 -16.73 -17.00 -14.33
N SER A 413 -16.68 -15.96 -15.14
CA SER A 413 -16.40 -14.61 -14.66
C SER A 413 -17.67 -13.94 -14.12
N GLY A 414 -17.57 -13.37 -12.93
CA GLY A 414 -18.48 -12.38 -12.39
C GLY A 414 -17.93 -10.95 -12.54
N ALA A 415 -18.48 -10.01 -11.76
CA ALA A 415 -18.19 -8.59 -11.89
C ALA A 415 -16.71 -8.20 -11.66
N TRP A 416 -16.00 -8.89 -10.76
CA TRP A 416 -14.62 -8.56 -10.36
C TRP A 416 -13.58 -9.61 -10.76
N GLY A 417 -14.00 -10.69 -11.42
CA GLY A 417 -13.15 -11.85 -11.68
C GLY A 417 -13.93 -13.15 -11.59
N PHE A 418 -13.24 -14.27 -11.44
CA PHE A 418 -13.90 -15.57 -11.22
C PHE A 418 -14.59 -15.65 -9.86
N TYR A 419 -15.71 -16.38 -9.79
CA TYR A 419 -16.47 -16.58 -8.55
C TYR A 419 -15.70 -17.43 -7.53
N ASP A 420 -16.05 -17.31 -6.25
CA ASP A 420 -15.30 -17.93 -5.13
C ASP A 420 -15.26 -19.46 -5.23
N GLY A 421 -16.31 -20.08 -5.80
CA GLY A 421 -16.33 -21.52 -6.06
C GLY A 421 -15.22 -21.96 -7.00
N ASP A 422 -14.92 -21.16 -8.03
CA ASP A 422 -13.88 -21.42 -9.02
C ASP A 422 -12.49 -21.09 -8.47
N VAL A 423 -12.36 -19.98 -7.74
CA VAL A 423 -11.10 -19.56 -7.10
C VAL A 423 -10.63 -20.61 -6.08
N LEU A 424 -11.53 -21.08 -5.22
CA LEU A 424 -11.18 -22.09 -4.22
C LEU A 424 -11.00 -23.49 -4.84
N GLU A 425 -11.61 -23.77 -6.00
CA GLU A 425 -11.29 -24.98 -6.77
C GLU A 425 -9.88 -24.94 -7.35
N GLU A 426 -9.47 -23.80 -7.92
CA GLU A 426 -8.11 -23.63 -8.41
C GLU A 426 -7.08 -23.66 -7.27
N LEU A 427 -7.44 -23.13 -6.09
CA LEU A 427 -6.62 -23.28 -4.89
C LEU A 427 -6.39 -24.76 -4.55
N ASP A 428 -7.44 -25.57 -4.38
CA ASP A 428 -7.29 -27.02 -4.10
C ASP A 428 -6.43 -27.74 -5.17
N ARG A 429 -6.61 -27.41 -6.45
CA ARG A 429 -5.78 -27.95 -7.55
C ARG A 429 -4.32 -27.57 -7.42
N THR A 430 -4.04 -26.32 -7.06
CA THR A 430 -2.69 -25.81 -6.82
C THR A 430 -2.05 -26.53 -5.64
N LEU A 431 -2.78 -26.64 -4.52
CA LEU A 431 -2.31 -27.30 -3.29
C LEU A 431 -1.97 -28.78 -3.49
N LYS A 432 -2.74 -29.51 -4.29
CA LYS A 432 -2.46 -30.92 -4.63
C LYS A 432 -1.15 -31.14 -5.37
N LYS A 433 -0.63 -30.10 -6.04
CA LYS A 433 0.62 -30.14 -6.81
C LYS A 433 1.76 -29.41 -6.12
N ALA A 434 1.50 -28.76 -4.99
CA ALA A 434 2.47 -27.91 -4.31
C ALA A 434 3.57 -28.74 -3.61
N HIS A 435 4.78 -28.21 -3.58
CA HIS A 435 5.88 -28.82 -2.84
C HIS A 435 5.76 -28.46 -1.35
N THR A 436 5.74 -29.47 -0.49
CA THR A 436 5.59 -29.28 0.96
C THR A 436 6.95 -29.06 1.65
N PRO A 437 7.07 -28.19 2.67
CA PRO A 437 5.99 -27.35 3.19
C PRO A 437 5.65 -26.21 2.23
N PHE A 438 4.36 -25.89 2.11
CA PHE A 438 3.90 -24.75 1.30
C PHE A 438 3.12 -23.73 2.14
N ALA A 439 3.13 -22.49 1.66
CA ALA A 439 2.29 -21.40 2.15
C ALA A 439 1.47 -20.89 0.97
N ALA A 440 0.16 -21.04 1.04
CA ALA A 440 -0.75 -20.56 0.02
C ALA A 440 -1.69 -19.50 0.59
N VAL A 441 -1.83 -18.39 -0.11
CA VAL A 441 -2.84 -17.37 0.18
C VAL A 441 -3.86 -17.35 -0.94
N SER A 442 -5.14 -17.21 -0.58
CA SER A 442 -6.18 -16.90 -1.54
C SER A 442 -7.03 -15.73 -1.07
N LEU A 443 -7.43 -14.87 -2.01
CA LEU A 443 -8.34 -13.75 -1.79
C LEU A 443 -9.62 -14.01 -2.59
N THR A 444 -10.73 -14.18 -1.88
CA THR A 444 -12.08 -14.31 -2.45
C THR A 444 -12.58 -12.97 -3.03
N LEU A 445 -13.67 -12.99 -3.80
CA LEU A 445 -14.11 -11.85 -4.63
C LEU A 445 -15.62 -11.67 -4.71
N THR A 446 -16.40 -12.75 -4.57
CA THR A 446 -17.84 -12.73 -4.91
C THR A 446 -18.62 -11.83 -3.97
N THR A 447 -18.17 -11.72 -2.73
CA THR A 447 -18.76 -10.86 -1.70
C THR A 447 -18.26 -9.41 -1.85
N HIS A 448 -18.04 -8.92 -3.07
CA HIS A 448 -17.67 -7.53 -3.36
C HIS A 448 -18.82 -6.80 -4.06
N TYR A 449 -19.02 -5.51 -3.77
CA TYR A 449 -20.02 -4.67 -4.44
C TYR A 449 -19.84 -4.72 -5.98
N PRO A 450 -20.87 -4.97 -6.82
CA PRO A 450 -22.30 -4.84 -6.55
C PRO A 450 -23.02 -6.09 -5.99
N TYR A 451 -22.30 -7.02 -5.34
CA TYR A 451 -22.84 -8.22 -4.69
C TYR A 451 -23.68 -9.10 -5.62
N GLN A 452 -23.02 -9.65 -6.64
CA GLN A 452 -23.66 -10.50 -7.63
C GLN A 452 -23.22 -11.96 -7.49
N VAL A 453 -24.20 -12.85 -7.32
CA VAL A 453 -23.99 -14.30 -7.45
C VAL A 453 -24.04 -14.72 -8.94
N PRO A 454 -23.54 -15.90 -9.32
CA PRO A 454 -23.73 -16.41 -10.68
C PRO A 454 -25.22 -16.47 -11.06
N GLU A 455 -25.58 -16.17 -12.31
CA GLU A 455 -26.98 -16.23 -12.78
C GLU A 455 -27.66 -17.59 -12.58
N THR A 456 -26.86 -18.67 -12.59
CA THR A 456 -27.36 -20.02 -12.33
C THR A 456 -27.64 -20.30 -10.86
N GLN A 457 -27.22 -19.42 -9.94
CA GLN A 457 -27.45 -19.55 -8.52
C GLN A 457 -28.81 -18.97 -8.17
N LYS A 458 -29.65 -19.78 -7.51
CA LYS A 458 -30.91 -19.29 -6.96
C LYS A 458 -30.65 -18.39 -5.76
N GLU A 459 -31.17 -17.17 -5.80
CA GLU A 459 -31.19 -16.27 -4.64
C GLU A 459 -32.06 -16.86 -3.53
N LEU A 460 -31.50 -16.92 -2.33
CA LEU A 460 -32.15 -17.45 -1.12
C LEU A 460 -32.83 -16.34 -0.31
N TYR A 461 -32.31 -15.13 -0.40
CA TYR A 461 -32.84 -13.93 0.24
C TYR A 461 -33.57 -13.08 -0.79
N PRO A 462 -34.87 -12.79 -0.60
CA PRO A 462 -35.66 -12.03 -1.58
C PRO A 462 -35.25 -10.56 -1.59
N SER A 463 -35.39 -9.89 -2.72
CA SER A 463 -35.07 -8.47 -2.90
C SER A 463 -35.83 -7.52 -1.95
N SER A 464 -36.96 -7.97 -1.38
CA SER A 464 -37.69 -7.22 -0.35
C SER A 464 -36.96 -7.15 0.99
N LEU A 465 -36.01 -8.05 1.25
CA LEU A 465 -35.15 -8.01 2.42
C LEU A 465 -34.00 -7.02 2.16
N LYS A 466 -33.81 -6.09 3.10
CA LYS A 466 -32.68 -5.15 3.10
C LYS A 466 -31.36 -5.92 3.07
N ASP A 467 -30.41 -5.49 2.23
CA ASP A 467 -29.10 -6.13 2.01
C ASP A 467 -29.16 -7.58 1.52
N SER A 468 -30.27 -7.99 0.90
CA SER A 468 -30.42 -9.33 0.31
C SER A 468 -29.34 -9.67 -0.73
N ASP A 469 -28.87 -8.69 -1.50
CA ASP A 469 -27.75 -8.81 -2.44
C ASP A 469 -26.48 -9.31 -1.72
N TYR A 470 -26.10 -8.62 -0.65
CA TYR A 470 -24.97 -9.00 0.21
C TYR A 470 -25.18 -10.38 0.83
N PHE A 471 -26.35 -10.65 1.41
CA PHE A 471 -26.62 -11.95 2.04
C PHE A 471 -26.57 -13.12 1.05
N ASN A 472 -27.04 -12.93 -0.18
CA ASN A 472 -26.93 -13.96 -1.23
C ASN A 472 -25.47 -14.24 -1.59
N THR A 473 -24.61 -13.21 -1.70
CA THR A 473 -23.18 -13.42 -1.97
C THR A 473 -22.42 -14.02 -0.79
N TYR A 474 -22.68 -13.59 0.44
CA TYR A 474 -22.10 -14.17 1.66
C TYR A 474 -22.43 -15.66 1.73
N ARG A 475 -23.70 -16.01 1.52
CA ARG A 475 -24.19 -17.39 1.53
C ARG A 475 -23.55 -18.22 0.42
N TYR A 476 -23.37 -17.66 -0.78
CA TYR A 476 -22.65 -18.32 -1.87
C TYR A 476 -21.17 -18.57 -1.52
N ALA A 477 -20.49 -17.58 -0.94
CA ALA A 477 -19.11 -17.71 -0.49
C ALA A 477 -18.95 -18.78 0.61
N ASP A 478 -19.90 -18.87 1.55
CA ASP A 478 -19.97 -19.94 2.54
C ASP A 478 -20.13 -21.33 1.90
N GLU A 479 -20.98 -21.46 0.88
CA GLU A 479 -21.15 -22.71 0.14
C GLU A 479 -19.88 -23.10 -0.63
N ALA A 480 -19.19 -22.13 -1.25
CA ALA A 480 -17.91 -22.33 -1.91
C ALA A 480 -16.83 -22.80 -0.91
N LEU A 481 -16.75 -22.16 0.25
CA LEU A 481 -15.85 -22.53 1.34
C LEU A 481 -16.12 -23.96 1.84
N GLY A 482 -17.38 -24.31 2.04
CA GLY A 482 -17.78 -25.66 2.44
C GLY A 482 -17.39 -26.72 1.40
N LYS A 483 -17.55 -26.42 0.10
CA LYS A 483 -17.11 -27.30 -0.99
C LYS A 483 -15.58 -27.47 -0.98
N PHE A 484 -14.84 -26.38 -0.83
CA PHE A 484 -13.39 -26.41 -0.70
C PHE A 484 -12.96 -27.30 0.48
N MET A 485 -13.53 -27.10 1.67
CA MET A 485 -13.15 -27.88 2.84
C MET A 485 -13.51 -29.37 2.72
N ARG A 486 -14.60 -29.73 2.04
CA ARG A 486 -14.90 -31.14 1.73
C ARG A 486 -13.88 -31.76 0.80
N LYS A 487 -13.45 -31.04 -0.25
CA LYS A 487 -12.37 -31.49 -1.15
C LYS A 487 -11.05 -31.59 -0.39
N ALA A 488 -10.68 -30.56 0.37
CA ALA A 488 -9.47 -30.51 1.18
C ALA A 488 -9.41 -31.69 2.15
N LYS A 489 -10.49 -32.01 2.88
CA LYS A 489 -10.57 -33.18 3.80
C LYS A 489 -10.23 -34.52 3.13
N SER A 490 -10.44 -34.64 1.82
CA SER A 490 -10.09 -35.85 1.05
C SER A 490 -8.68 -35.79 0.40
N SER A 491 -7.98 -34.67 0.55
CA SER A 491 -6.69 -34.42 -0.08
C SER A 491 -5.51 -34.84 0.83
N PRO A 492 -4.38 -35.34 0.27
CA PRO A 492 -3.23 -35.76 1.07
C PRO A 492 -2.60 -34.67 1.94
N TYR A 493 -2.77 -33.40 1.58
CA TYR A 493 -2.18 -32.29 2.34
C TYR A 493 -2.94 -31.98 3.64
N PHE A 494 -4.18 -32.44 3.81
CA PHE A 494 -5.11 -31.95 4.83
C PHE A 494 -4.62 -32.06 6.27
N GLU A 495 -4.18 -33.25 6.66
CA GLU A 495 -3.79 -33.56 8.06
C GLU A 495 -2.64 -32.68 8.56
N ASP A 496 -1.68 -32.38 7.68
CA ASP A 496 -0.52 -31.55 7.99
C ASP A 496 -0.68 -30.08 7.55
N THR A 497 -1.93 -29.59 7.43
CA THR A 497 -2.22 -28.20 7.04
C THR A 497 -2.91 -27.43 8.17
N ILE A 498 -2.52 -26.16 8.33
CA ILE A 498 -3.24 -25.16 9.11
C ILE A 498 -3.97 -24.25 8.13
N PHE A 499 -5.29 -24.24 8.24
CA PHE A 499 -6.18 -23.36 7.48
C PHE A 499 -6.51 -22.13 8.33
N ILE A 500 -6.37 -20.94 7.75
CA ILE A 500 -6.63 -19.66 8.40
C ILE A 500 -7.66 -18.93 7.53
N PHE A 501 -8.84 -18.68 8.06
CA PHE A 501 -9.88 -17.91 7.39
C PHE A 501 -10.01 -16.58 8.09
N VAL A 502 -9.81 -15.50 7.36
CA VAL A 502 -9.76 -14.15 7.94
C VAL A 502 -10.50 -13.17 7.04
N GLY A 503 -11.42 -12.39 7.60
CA GLY A 503 -12.05 -11.30 6.86
C GLY A 503 -11.02 -10.22 6.50
N ASP A 504 -11.16 -9.60 5.34
CA ASP A 504 -10.31 -8.47 4.96
C ASP A 504 -10.85 -7.13 5.52
N HIS A 505 -12.15 -6.89 5.36
CA HIS A 505 -12.91 -5.83 6.01
C HIS A 505 -14.39 -6.22 6.08
N THR A 506 -15.22 -5.33 6.62
CA THR A 506 -16.67 -5.53 6.69
C THR A 506 -17.35 -4.92 5.47
N HIS A 507 -18.63 -5.17 5.29
CA HIS A 507 -19.39 -4.65 4.15
C HIS A 507 -19.81 -3.17 4.29
N HIS A 508 -19.58 -2.55 5.45
CA HIS A 508 -19.82 -1.13 5.72
C HIS A 508 -21.28 -0.64 5.51
N ARG A 509 -22.28 -1.54 5.51
CA ARG A 509 -23.71 -1.18 5.40
C ARG A 509 -24.43 -1.38 6.73
N ASP A 510 -25.02 -0.31 7.25
CA ASP A 510 -25.86 -0.33 8.45
C ASP A 510 -25.23 -1.02 9.68
N LEU A 511 -23.91 -0.85 9.82
CA LEU A 511 -23.14 -1.38 10.94
C LEU A 511 -22.94 -0.31 12.01
N ASN A 512 -23.00 -0.71 13.28
CA ASN A 512 -22.43 0.14 14.33
C ASN A 512 -20.90 0.11 14.24
N PRO A 513 -20.16 1.06 14.86
CA PRO A 513 -18.73 1.15 14.60
C PRO A 513 -17.90 -0.07 15.06
N TYR A 514 -18.35 -0.84 16.06
CA TYR A 514 -17.70 -2.11 16.38
C TYR A 514 -17.97 -3.16 15.32
N GLU A 515 -19.22 -3.33 14.92
CA GLU A 515 -19.59 -4.28 13.87
C GLU A 515 -18.87 -3.92 12.56
N ASP A 516 -18.66 -2.63 12.30
CA ASP A 516 -17.99 -2.10 11.13
C ASP A 516 -16.50 -2.47 11.05
N ARG A 517 -15.89 -2.86 12.18
CA ARG A 517 -14.50 -3.30 12.26
C ARG A 517 -14.37 -4.79 12.56
N ASN A 518 -15.39 -5.42 13.13
CA ASN A 518 -15.35 -6.81 13.57
C ASN A 518 -15.54 -7.77 12.40
N ILE A 519 -14.51 -8.58 12.17
CA ILE A 519 -14.38 -9.52 11.06
C ILE A 519 -14.08 -10.92 11.61
N PRO A 520 -14.41 -12.00 10.90
CA PRO A 520 -14.07 -13.33 11.36
C PRO A 520 -12.57 -13.59 11.33
N LEU A 521 -12.08 -14.31 12.34
CA LEU A 521 -10.85 -15.09 12.26
C LEU A 521 -11.12 -16.51 12.78
N LEU A 522 -10.84 -17.49 11.94
CA LEU A 522 -10.89 -18.91 12.27
C LEU A 522 -9.58 -19.58 11.89
N ILE A 523 -8.92 -20.20 12.86
CA ILE A 523 -7.75 -21.04 12.65
C ILE A 523 -8.17 -22.49 12.85
N TYR A 524 -7.95 -23.33 11.84
CA TYR A 524 -8.40 -24.71 11.81
C TYR A 524 -7.29 -25.65 11.39
N SER A 525 -7.09 -26.71 12.17
CA SER A 525 -6.31 -27.88 11.80
C SER A 525 -6.73 -29.05 12.67
N PRO A 526 -7.01 -30.24 12.09
CA PRO A 526 -7.34 -31.42 12.89
C PRO A 526 -6.20 -31.81 13.84
N LYS A 527 -4.95 -31.56 13.44
CA LYS A 527 -3.74 -31.98 14.15
C LYS A 527 -3.17 -30.93 15.08
N TYR A 528 -3.19 -29.65 14.67
CA TYR A 528 -2.41 -28.61 15.37
C TYR A 528 -3.24 -27.67 16.24
N ILE A 529 -4.56 -27.60 16.05
CA ILE A 529 -5.39 -26.56 16.66
C ILE A 529 -6.47 -27.19 17.52
N ARG A 530 -6.52 -26.79 18.79
CA ARG A 530 -7.60 -27.20 19.69
C ARG A 530 -8.85 -26.32 19.46
N PRO A 531 -10.03 -26.92 19.28
CA PRO A 531 -11.27 -26.16 19.11
C PRO A 531 -11.57 -25.23 20.31
N GLY A 532 -12.25 -24.12 20.04
CA GLY A 532 -12.74 -23.22 21.07
C GLY A 532 -12.94 -21.79 20.56
N VAL A 533 -13.69 -21.00 21.32
CA VAL A 533 -13.83 -19.56 21.07
C VAL A 533 -12.83 -18.81 21.95
N ASP A 534 -12.10 -17.89 21.33
CA ASP A 534 -11.20 -16.95 21.98
C ASP A 534 -11.81 -15.56 21.93
N ALA A 535 -12.12 -15.01 23.11
CA ALA A 535 -12.76 -13.70 23.23
C ALA A 535 -11.76 -12.55 23.41
N ARG A 536 -10.46 -12.81 23.26
CA ARG A 536 -9.43 -11.78 23.35
C ARG A 536 -9.49 -10.85 22.14
N ILE A 537 -9.44 -9.54 22.39
CA ILE A 537 -9.25 -8.53 21.34
C ILE A 537 -7.95 -8.77 20.59
N SER A 538 -8.05 -8.82 19.27
CA SER A 538 -6.94 -9.06 18.35
C SER A 538 -7.22 -8.42 16.99
N SER A 539 -6.21 -8.33 16.12
CA SER A 539 -6.31 -7.67 14.83
C SER A 539 -5.55 -8.38 13.72
N GLN A 540 -5.75 -7.93 12.48
CA GLN A 540 -5.00 -8.43 11.33
C GLN A 540 -3.47 -8.32 11.46
N LEU A 541 -2.95 -7.41 12.28
CA LEU A 541 -1.50 -7.30 12.54
C LEU A 541 -0.94 -8.54 13.23
N ASP A 542 -1.78 -9.29 13.95
CA ASP A 542 -1.40 -10.46 14.74
C ASP A 542 -1.26 -11.72 13.88
N ILE A 543 -1.74 -11.72 12.63
CA ILE A 543 -1.76 -12.92 11.78
C ILE A 543 -0.36 -13.41 11.44
N LEU A 544 0.52 -12.53 10.96
CA LEU A 544 1.89 -12.91 10.58
C LEU A 544 2.65 -13.51 11.79
N PRO A 545 2.78 -12.83 12.94
CA PRO A 545 3.40 -13.41 14.14
C PRO A 545 2.77 -14.74 14.58
N THR A 546 1.45 -14.87 14.51
CA THR A 546 0.73 -16.11 14.87
C THR A 546 1.07 -17.26 13.94
N ILE A 547 1.17 -17.01 12.63
CA ILE A 547 1.63 -18.02 11.66
C ILE A 547 3.06 -18.46 12.02
N LEU A 548 3.97 -17.53 12.29
CA LEU A 548 5.35 -17.87 12.63
C LEU A 548 5.46 -18.69 13.92
N GLY A 549 4.65 -18.36 14.94
CA GLY A 549 4.54 -19.16 16.16
C GLY A 549 4.02 -20.58 15.91
N LEU A 550 3.00 -20.74 15.06
CA LEU A 550 2.47 -22.04 14.65
C LEU A 550 3.47 -22.85 13.82
N VAL A 551 4.26 -22.21 12.97
CA VAL A 551 5.36 -22.85 12.23
C VAL A 551 6.48 -23.28 13.18
N GLY A 552 6.76 -22.48 14.21
CA GLY A 552 7.68 -22.82 15.30
C GLY A 552 9.14 -22.92 14.89
N LYS A 553 9.52 -22.26 13.79
CA LYS A 553 10.91 -22.15 13.30
C LYS A 553 11.53 -20.82 13.71
N LYS A 554 12.85 -20.83 13.86
CA LYS A 554 13.65 -19.63 14.08
C LYS A 554 13.73 -18.81 12.79
N VAL A 555 13.20 -17.59 12.79
CA VAL A 555 13.18 -16.70 11.64
C VAL A 555 13.07 -15.24 12.07
N LYS A 556 13.66 -14.33 11.28
CA LYS A 556 13.56 -12.88 11.47
C LYS A 556 12.31 -12.33 10.80
N PHE A 557 11.62 -11.41 11.47
CA PHE A 557 10.43 -10.73 10.95
C PHE A 557 10.22 -9.38 11.63
N SER A 558 9.47 -8.48 10.98
CA SER A 558 9.09 -7.17 11.49
C SER A 558 7.58 -6.99 11.37
N ALA A 559 6.88 -6.88 12.49
CA ALA A 559 5.43 -6.70 12.50
C ALA A 559 4.99 -5.83 13.68
N PHE A 560 3.80 -5.25 13.60
CA PHE A 560 3.14 -4.47 14.65
C PHE A 560 2.13 -5.31 15.46
N GLY A 561 2.07 -6.63 15.24
CA GLY A 561 1.23 -7.54 16.02
C GLY A 561 2.03 -8.50 16.91
N LYS A 562 1.30 -9.41 17.55
CA LYS A 562 1.78 -10.44 18.47
C LYS A 562 1.23 -11.83 18.13
N ASP A 563 1.90 -12.87 18.60
CA ASP A 563 1.43 -14.25 18.43
C ASP A 563 0.21 -14.51 19.33
N LEU A 564 -0.94 -14.86 18.74
CA LEU A 564 -2.17 -15.15 19.46
C LEU A 564 -2.10 -16.44 20.28
N PHE A 565 -1.14 -17.33 20.02
CA PHE A 565 -0.90 -18.55 20.81
C PHE A 565 0.30 -18.45 21.76
N SER A 566 0.90 -17.25 21.92
CA SER A 566 1.97 -17.00 22.89
C SER A 566 1.55 -17.39 24.32
N THR A 567 2.53 -17.84 25.10
CA THR A 567 2.37 -18.19 26.52
C THR A 567 2.11 -16.98 27.43
N LYS A 568 2.49 -15.78 26.99
CA LYS A 568 2.21 -14.51 27.69
C LYS A 568 0.75 -14.11 27.45
N GLN A 569 -0.08 -14.19 28.48
CA GLN A 569 -1.44 -13.65 28.46
C GLN A 569 -1.41 -12.15 28.82
N GLU A 570 -1.06 -11.31 27.85
CA GLU A 570 -1.05 -9.85 27.97
C GLU A 570 -2.40 -9.21 27.60
N PRO A 571 -2.60 -7.91 27.89
CA PRO A 571 -3.77 -7.17 27.44
C PRO A 571 -4.04 -7.34 25.95
N THR A 572 -5.31 -7.39 25.62
CA THR A 572 -5.83 -7.67 24.29
C THR A 572 -6.15 -6.36 23.60
N THR A 573 -5.53 -6.10 22.45
CA THR A 573 -5.49 -4.78 21.81
C THR A 573 -5.65 -4.89 20.30
N ALA A 574 -6.24 -3.87 19.67
CA ALA A 574 -6.32 -3.74 18.22
C ALA A 574 -6.15 -2.28 17.79
N TYR A 575 -5.20 -2.05 16.89
CA TYR A 575 -5.02 -0.77 16.20
C TYR A 575 -5.75 -0.78 14.86
N PHE A 576 -6.34 0.36 14.48
CA PHE A 576 -6.87 0.54 13.13
C PHE A 576 -6.65 1.96 12.62
N ALA A 577 -6.57 2.10 11.30
CA ALA A 577 -6.51 3.36 10.59
C ALA A 577 -7.27 3.27 9.27
N PHE A 578 -8.15 4.24 9.02
CA PHE A 578 -8.86 4.34 7.74
C PHE A 578 -9.36 5.76 7.51
N SER A 579 -9.50 6.16 6.24
CA SER A 579 -9.95 7.50 5.86
C SER A 579 -9.18 8.59 6.62
N SER A 580 -9.79 9.33 7.53
CA SER A 580 -9.17 10.36 8.36
C SER A 580 -9.27 10.03 9.85
N VAL A 581 -9.15 8.74 10.21
CA VAL A 581 -9.28 8.26 11.58
C VAL A 581 -8.16 7.27 11.90
N ILE A 582 -7.61 7.40 13.10
CA ILE A 582 -6.88 6.33 13.80
C ILE A 582 -7.68 5.89 15.03
N GLY A 583 -7.49 4.65 15.45
CA GLY A 583 -8.17 4.16 16.64
C GLY A 583 -7.45 3.02 17.35
N TRP A 584 -7.92 2.79 18.56
CA TRP A 584 -7.39 1.81 19.49
C TRP A 584 -8.54 1.12 20.21
N ILE A 585 -8.56 -0.21 20.17
CA ILE A 585 -9.56 -1.04 20.84
C ILE A 585 -8.83 -1.82 21.93
N GLU A 586 -9.28 -1.69 23.16
CA GLU A 586 -8.71 -2.39 24.31
C GLU A 586 -9.78 -2.55 25.40
N SER A 587 -9.75 -3.69 26.09
CA SER A 587 -10.76 -4.05 27.10
C SER A 587 -12.20 -3.88 26.59
N GLU A 588 -12.99 -2.98 27.17
CA GLU A 588 -14.38 -2.72 26.77
C GLU A 588 -14.55 -1.39 26.04
N ASN A 589 -13.49 -0.78 25.50
CA ASN A 589 -13.60 0.54 24.85
C ASN A 589 -12.86 0.59 23.51
N ALA A 590 -13.42 1.34 22.56
CA ALA A 590 -12.80 1.68 21.30
C ALA A 590 -12.67 3.21 21.18
N LEU A 591 -11.46 3.70 20.99
CA LEU A 591 -11.19 5.10 20.68
C LEU A 591 -11.17 5.31 19.17
N TYR A 592 -11.81 6.40 18.73
CA TYR A 592 -11.74 6.94 17.39
C TYR A 592 -11.19 8.37 17.47
N ARG A 593 -10.07 8.63 16.79
CA ARG A 593 -9.41 9.93 16.78
C ARG A 593 -9.29 10.43 15.34
N SER A 594 -9.92 11.57 15.06
CA SER A 594 -9.81 12.24 13.76
C SER A 594 -8.37 12.70 13.50
N THR A 595 -7.89 12.54 12.27
CA THR A 595 -6.59 13.05 11.84
C THR A 595 -6.67 14.42 11.18
N GLU A 596 -7.86 15.04 11.16
CA GLU A 596 -8.13 16.32 10.49
C GLU A 596 -8.66 17.40 11.45
N SER A 597 -9.07 17.01 12.66
CA SER A 597 -9.59 17.90 13.69
C SER A 597 -9.14 17.40 15.06
N GLU A 598 -9.52 18.08 16.15
CA GLU A 598 -9.33 17.59 17.53
C GLU A 598 -10.39 16.57 17.97
N LEU A 599 -11.34 16.22 17.09
CA LEU A 599 -12.44 15.33 17.42
C LEU A 599 -11.92 13.94 17.81
N ARG A 600 -12.36 13.48 18.98
CA ARG A 600 -12.11 12.15 19.52
C ARG A 600 -13.35 11.62 20.21
N GLU A 601 -13.61 10.34 20.06
CA GLU A 601 -14.77 9.68 20.66
C GLU A 601 -14.34 8.31 21.19
N ALA A 602 -14.70 8.00 22.44
CA ALA A 602 -14.52 6.67 23.00
C ALA A 602 -15.86 5.99 23.22
N LEU A 603 -15.92 4.71 22.90
CA LEU A 603 -17.18 4.01 22.71
C LEU A 603 -17.11 2.61 23.36
N PRO A 604 -18.09 2.25 24.22
CA PRO A 604 -18.04 1.01 24.99
C PRO A 604 -18.40 -0.23 24.13
N LEU A 605 -17.89 -1.41 24.51
CA LEU A 605 -18.16 -2.70 23.89
C LEU A 605 -19.01 -3.60 24.82
N PRO A 606 -20.07 -4.29 24.34
CA PRO A 606 -20.84 -4.07 23.12
C PRO A 606 -21.82 -2.89 23.29
N TRP A 607 -21.88 -2.03 22.28
CA TRP A 607 -22.34 -0.65 22.30
C TRP A 607 -23.72 -0.36 22.90
N ALA A 608 -23.76 0.60 23.83
CA ALA A 608 -24.94 1.37 24.19
C ALA A 608 -24.87 2.77 23.56
N LYS A 609 -26.02 3.36 23.17
CA LYS A 609 -26.10 4.76 22.70
C LYS A 609 -25.58 5.69 23.81
N SER A 610 -24.39 6.26 23.65
CA SER A 610 -23.83 7.24 24.59
C SER A 610 -23.28 8.44 23.84
N LYS A 611 -23.49 9.63 24.37
CA LYS A 611 -22.82 10.86 23.94
C LYS A 611 -21.37 10.86 24.45
N ASP A 612 -20.47 11.37 23.62
CA ASP A 612 -19.06 11.75 23.86
C ASP A 612 -18.45 11.32 25.22
N LYS A 613 -18.08 10.03 25.34
CA LYS A 613 -17.56 9.50 26.60
C LYS A 613 -16.12 9.92 26.89
N CYS A 614 -15.38 10.56 25.99
CA CYS A 614 -14.05 11.04 26.38
C CYS A 614 -14.10 12.13 27.46
N ILE A 615 -15.27 12.78 27.63
CA ILE A 615 -15.56 13.63 28.79
C ILE A 615 -15.69 12.79 30.08
N SER A 616 -16.27 11.59 30.00
CA SER A 616 -16.54 10.71 31.16
C SER A 616 -15.38 9.79 31.56
N ILE A 617 -14.50 9.42 30.63
CA ILE A 617 -13.33 8.55 30.86
C ILE A 617 -12.02 9.15 30.28
N PRO A 618 -11.65 10.38 30.66
CA PRO A 618 -10.58 11.14 30.00
C PRO A 618 -9.22 10.43 30.04
N LYS A 619 -8.87 9.78 31.16
CA LYS A 619 -7.59 9.06 31.31
C LYS A 619 -7.46 7.88 30.33
N ILE A 620 -8.55 7.13 30.11
CA ILE A 620 -8.55 5.99 29.18
C ILE A 620 -8.43 6.51 27.74
N CYS A 621 -9.16 7.59 27.39
CA CYS A 621 -9.02 8.22 26.08
C CYS A 621 -7.60 8.71 25.82
N GLU A 622 -6.97 9.36 26.79
CA GLU A 622 -5.59 9.83 26.68
C GLU A 622 -4.59 8.68 26.48
N GLU A 623 -4.75 7.58 27.22
CA GLU A 623 -3.91 6.40 27.06
C GLU A 623 -4.09 5.76 25.68
N TYR A 624 -5.33 5.57 25.23
CA TYR A 624 -5.63 4.95 23.95
C TYR A 624 -5.19 5.83 22.78
N GLU A 625 -5.32 7.15 22.92
CA GLU A 625 -4.85 8.11 21.93
C GLU A 625 -3.33 8.07 21.86
N LYS A 626 -2.66 7.98 23.01
CA LYS A 626 -1.21 7.81 23.10
C LYS A 626 -0.75 6.54 22.37
N LYS A 627 -1.41 5.39 22.58
CA LYS A 627 -1.10 4.13 21.89
C LYS A 627 -1.36 4.20 20.38
N ALA A 628 -2.52 4.73 19.96
CA ALA A 628 -2.83 4.94 18.55
C ALA A 628 -1.82 5.88 17.86
N LYS A 629 -1.45 6.99 18.51
CA LYS A 629 -0.41 7.91 18.04
C LYS A 629 0.92 7.20 17.88
N ALA A 630 1.33 6.35 18.83
CA ALA A 630 2.60 5.63 18.74
C ALA A 630 2.65 4.70 17.52
N PHE A 631 1.58 3.94 17.27
CA PHE A 631 1.47 3.07 16.09
C PHE A 631 1.49 3.87 14.78
N LEU A 632 0.72 4.96 14.70
CA LEU A 632 0.70 5.84 13.53
C LEU A 632 2.09 6.44 13.25
N ASN A 633 2.71 7.05 14.26
CA ASN A 633 3.99 7.76 14.10
C ASN A 633 5.10 6.78 13.76
N LEU A 634 5.18 5.63 14.44
CA LEU A 634 6.23 4.66 14.14
C LEU A 634 6.03 4.00 12.77
N SER A 635 4.80 3.58 12.41
CA SER A 635 4.56 3.02 11.06
C SER A 635 4.93 4.03 9.97
N TYR A 636 4.49 5.28 10.13
CA TYR A 636 4.78 6.36 9.20
C TYR A 636 6.27 6.63 9.04
N ASP A 637 6.98 6.75 10.17
CA ASP A 637 8.43 6.93 10.21
C ASP A 637 9.18 5.76 9.56
N LEU A 638 8.82 4.51 9.87
CA LEU A 638 9.51 3.33 9.31
C LEU A 638 9.26 3.18 7.81
N LEU A 639 8.06 3.49 7.32
CA LEU A 639 7.73 3.54 5.90
C LEU A 639 8.49 4.66 5.17
N ASN A 640 8.66 5.82 5.82
CA ASN A 640 9.40 6.94 5.27
C ASN A 640 10.92 6.79 5.35
N THR A 641 11.44 5.94 6.22
CA THR A 641 12.89 5.73 6.37
C THR A 641 13.36 4.40 5.78
N ASN A 642 12.43 3.60 5.24
CA ASN A 642 12.66 2.22 4.79
C ASN A 642 13.30 1.34 5.89
N ARG A 643 12.88 1.52 7.15
CA ARG A 643 13.43 0.82 8.33
C ARG A 643 12.49 -0.24 8.88
N ILE A 644 11.60 -0.79 8.05
CA ILE A 644 10.70 -1.87 8.45
C ILE A 644 11.47 -3.17 8.58
N PHE A 645 12.16 -3.59 7.53
CA PHE A 645 12.94 -4.83 7.49
C PHE A 645 14.28 -4.59 6.78
N PRO A 646 15.39 -5.21 7.21
CA PRO A 646 16.69 -5.02 6.56
C PRO A 646 16.73 -5.61 5.15
N GLU A 647 17.58 -5.04 4.29
CA GLU A 647 18.00 -5.67 3.03
C GLU A 647 18.78 -6.96 3.34
N ASN A 648 18.57 -7.99 2.51
CA ASN A 648 19.27 -9.28 2.62
C ASN A 648 20.69 -9.22 2.07
#